data_AF-A0A356D6E0-F1
#
_entry.id   AF-A0A356D6E0-F1
#
_cell.length_a   1.000
_cell.length_b   1.000
_cell.length_c   1.000
_cell.angle_alpha   90.00
_cell.angle_beta   90.00
_cell.angle_gamma   90.00
#
_symmetry.space_group_name_H-M   'P 1'
#
loop_
_entity.id
_entity.type
_entity.pdbx_description
1 polymer ?
#
loop_
_entity_poly.entity_id
_entity_poly.type
_entity_poly.pdbx_seq_one_letter_code
_entity_poly.pdbx_strand_id
1 'polypeptide(L)'
;MKNYLNNSSNTPILKIKPVFLCVSIILGLSTVAQGAITSTNGAGILTQGNGPTIVHIKAPSQNGVSHNIYSAFDVDQKGVILNNSANNSNTQIGGRVGGNANLTNGRAKVILNEVNSVSATTLNGMIEVAGGKAQVIVANASGITCNNCGFINTNRATLTTGNVILANDGSITGYNVEKGKVTINSHFDTNSPTDIIARSIAVNGVISAKNITATAGNNIVNNNGQVVGRTTGAGAQPIVGIDVSAIGGMYADKISLITTENGVGVTNAGNISVGNGGLLIDTSGGLINTSANITSSGSINIKSMGLTNNSVINANNDIDITISNPNTLNNNNGRIEANKGNVNITTLGYITNANGVIKAAKDINTISNTLVNDNGLFKSTNGDINIHSTGAIYNRDSIQLPNNPNKGFIAERDVSINAISLLNENSNVTAGRDLNIKAQSTVDNISNSKITAKRKVSVSAMNLTQLSSELNAQNGKMDIDASVSLTNDSVSKIHSGKLINIETYKLVNTGSIISDNGLSNITTSVLSNNAGYIKAKNLDIKSHDLNNLGGLINAESNLNIETSALNNTYSDEFQYVNTKFGLTNQNGGLQTNDGAITIKGDTLYNWYGSIAANINKQNIARNDIDIILKAGLQNNYGAITGANNQKINVGNLDNYAGKIAAGKNLTVDSAIRIENSYGILSSNNTTKITSPTVTNGTTGTISGNKVIVNAIQKN
;
A
#
# COMPACT_ATOMS: atom_id res chain seq x y z
N MET A 1 -28.50 -57.41 14.96
CA MET A 1 -29.84 -57.77 14.46
C MET A 1 -30.28 -56.72 13.45
N LYS A 2 -30.61 -57.16 12.22
CA LYS A 2 -31.48 -56.53 11.19
C LYS A 2 -31.16 -55.08 10.75
N ASN A 3 -31.10 -54.68 9.47
CA ASN A 3 -31.39 -55.31 8.18
C ASN A 3 -30.71 -54.48 7.05
N TYR A 4 -30.39 -55.17 5.95
CA TYR A 4 -29.92 -54.66 4.66
C TYR A 4 -31.04 -54.00 3.82
N LEU A 5 -30.71 -53.01 2.96
CA LEU A 5 -30.78 -53.07 1.47
C LEU A 5 -30.78 -51.69 0.79
N ASN A 6 -29.88 -51.55 -0.21
CA ASN A 6 -29.94 -50.82 -1.49
C ASN A 6 -30.42 -49.35 -1.59
N ASN A 7 -29.56 -48.47 -2.14
CA ASN A 7 -29.68 -48.11 -3.57
C ASN A 7 -28.53 -47.28 -4.15
N SER A 8 -28.02 -47.81 -5.28
CA SER A 8 -27.53 -47.17 -6.52
C SER A 8 -26.59 -45.94 -6.49
N SER A 9 -25.34 -46.22 -6.88
CA SER A 9 -24.37 -45.29 -7.45
C SER A 9 -24.80 -44.77 -8.82
N ASN A 10 -24.95 -43.45 -8.97
CA ASN A 10 -25.05 -42.78 -10.28
C ASN A 10 -23.67 -42.25 -10.70
N THR A 11 -23.06 -42.91 -11.69
CA THR A 11 -21.90 -42.43 -12.44
C THR A 11 -22.38 -41.54 -13.59
N PRO A 12 -21.80 -40.34 -13.81
CA PRO A 12 -22.18 -39.52 -14.95
C PRO A 12 -21.56 -40.06 -16.25
N ILE A 13 -22.42 -40.41 -17.20
CA ILE A 13 -22.05 -40.83 -18.56
C ILE A 13 -21.76 -39.58 -19.41
N LEU A 14 -20.51 -39.44 -19.85
CA LEU A 14 -20.05 -38.40 -20.78
C LEU A 14 -20.60 -38.70 -22.20
N LYS A 15 -21.60 -37.95 -22.65
CA LYS A 15 -22.08 -37.99 -24.04
C LYS A 15 -21.16 -37.14 -24.94
N ILE A 16 -20.26 -37.79 -25.66
CA ILE A 16 -19.46 -37.17 -26.73
C ILE A 16 -20.35 -37.02 -27.97
N LYS A 17 -20.62 -35.78 -28.39
CA LYS A 17 -21.23 -35.48 -29.69
C LYS A 17 -20.12 -35.53 -30.77
N PRO A 18 -20.35 -36.15 -31.94
CA PRO A 18 -19.35 -36.15 -33.01
C PRO A 18 -19.21 -34.72 -33.57
N VAL A 19 -18.01 -34.16 -33.44
CA VAL A 19 -17.60 -32.96 -34.17
C VAL A 19 -17.24 -33.41 -35.58
N PHE A 20 -18.08 -33.10 -36.56
CA PHE A 20 -17.73 -33.24 -37.97
C PHE A 20 -16.66 -32.20 -38.31
N LEU A 21 -15.42 -32.65 -38.48
CA LEU A 21 -14.33 -31.87 -39.05
C LEU A 21 -14.50 -31.84 -40.58
N CYS A 22 -15.22 -30.84 -41.11
CA CYS A 22 -15.17 -30.54 -42.54
C CYS A 22 -13.83 -29.85 -42.85
N VAL A 23 -12.84 -30.61 -43.32
CA VAL A 23 -11.65 -30.06 -43.97
C VAL A 23 -12.04 -29.67 -45.40
N SER A 24 -12.51 -28.43 -45.57
CA SER A 24 -12.62 -27.82 -46.89
C SER A 24 -11.22 -27.40 -47.33
N ILE A 25 -10.60 -28.19 -48.21
CA ILE A 25 -9.41 -27.79 -48.95
C ILE A 25 -9.86 -26.70 -49.94
N ILE A 26 -9.81 -25.45 -49.49
CA ILE A 26 -9.89 -24.29 -50.37
C ILE A 26 -8.49 -24.13 -50.96
N LEU A 27 -8.32 -24.54 -52.22
CA LEU A 27 -7.21 -24.10 -53.06
C LEU A 27 -7.35 -22.58 -53.24
N GLY A 28 -6.84 -21.83 -52.27
CA GLY A 28 -6.69 -20.39 -52.37
C GLY A 28 -5.63 -20.10 -53.41
N LEU A 29 -6.06 -19.77 -54.63
CA LEU A 29 -5.28 -18.89 -55.49
C LEU A 29 -5.04 -17.62 -54.66
N SER A 30 -3.82 -17.45 -54.19
CA SER A 30 -3.38 -16.21 -53.55
C SER A 30 -3.37 -15.13 -54.62
N THR A 31 -4.52 -14.50 -54.84
CA THR A 31 -4.57 -13.21 -55.52
C THR A 31 -3.85 -12.23 -54.59
N VAL A 32 -2.63 -11.86 -54.97
CA VAL A 32 -2.00 -10.67 -54.40
C VAL A 32 -2.95 -9.51 -54.67
N ALA A 33 -3.58 -8.98 -53.63
CA ALA A 33 -4.38 -7.77 -53.76
C ALA A 33 -3.47 -6.67 -54.31
N GLN A 34 -3.65 -6.29 -55.57
CA GLN A 34 -2.97 -5.12 -56.12
C GLN A 34 -3.51 -3.89 -55.39
N GLY A 35 -2.62 -3.10 -54.79
CA GLY A 35 -2.99 -1.83 -54.19
C GLY A 35 -3.63 -0.93 -55.25
N ALA A 36 -4.78 -0.36 -54.94
CA ALA A 36 -5.50 0.57 -55.80
C ALA A 36 -5.47 1.98 -55.20
N ILE A 37 -4.86 2.92 -55.92
CA ILE A 37 -4.91 4.36 -55.59
C ILE A 37 -5.67 5.08 -56.71
N THR A 38 -6.91 5.45 -56.42
CA THR A 38 -7.82 6.05 -57.40
C THR A 38 -8.25 7.44 -56.94
N SER A 39 -7.67 8.48 -57.53
CA SER A 39 -8.01 9.87 -57.21
C SER A 39 -9.34 10.29 -57.82
N THR A 40 -10.13 11.07 -57.08
CA THR A 40 -11.41 11.63 -57.53
C THR A 40 -11.38 13.15 -57.66
N ASN A 41 -10.28 13.81 -57.29
CA ASN A 41 -10.15 15.27 -57.33
C ASN A 41 -8.89 15.77 -58.06
N GLY A 42 -8.29 14.94 -58.91
CA GLY A 42 -7.24 15.35 -59.86
C GLY A 42 -5.80 15.24 -59.35
N ALA A 43 -5.51 14.48 -58.28
CA ALA A 43 -4.13 14.11 -57.96
C ALA A 43 -3.57 13.20 -59.06
N GLY A 44 -2.38 13.52 -59.57
CA GLY A 44 -1.76 12.77 -60.66
C GLY A 44 -1.18 11.45 -60.16
N ILE A 45 -1.73 10.32 -60.58
CA ILE A 45 -1.26 8.99 -60.18
C ILE A 45 -0.37 8.42 -61.29
N LEU A 46 0.87 8.11 -60.95
CA LEU A 46 1.84 7.47 -61.84
C LEU A 46 2.21 6.11 -61.26
N THR A 47 1.77 5.04 -61.93
CA THR A 47 2.18 3.68 -61.60
C THR A 47 3.44 3.32 -62.37
N GLN A 48 4.47 2.84 -61.67
CA GLN A 48 5.68 2.31 -62.29
C GLN A 48 5.63 0.78 -62.28
N GLY A 49 6.08 0.12 -63.35
CA GLY A 49 5.99 -1.35 -63.46
C GLY A 49 6.61 -2.11 -62.28
N ASN A 50 7.81 -1.69 -61.85
CA ASN A 50 8.59 -2.35 -60.78
C ASN A 50 8.87 -1.44 -59.57
N GLY A 51 8.17 -0.30 -59.43
CA GLY A 51 8.43 0.69 -58.39
C GLY A 51 7.19 1.06 -57.57
N PRO A 52 7.36 1.88 -56.53
CA PRO A 52 6.24 2.45 -55.78
C PRO A 52 5.31 3.27 -56.68
N THR A 53 4.04 3.37 -56.30
CA THR A 53 3.14 4.33 -56.95
C THR A 53 3.56 5.75 -56.59
N ILE A 54 3.60 6.67 -57.56
CA ILE A 54 3.89 8.09 -57.31
C ILE A 54 2.58 8.88 -57.39
N VAL A 55 2.33 9.68 -56.36
CA VAL A 55 1.22 10.63 -56.29
C VAL A 55 1.78 12.03 -56.41
N HIS A 56 1.53 12.68 -57.55
CA HIS A 56 1.66 14.12 -57.68
C HIS A 56 0.51 14.78 -56.93
N ILE A 57 0.76 15.11 -55.66
CA ILE A 57 -0.21 15.75 -54.77
C ILE A 57 -0.73 17.06 -55.39
N LYS A 58 -1.95 17.44 -55.02
CA LYS A 58 -2.55 18.70 -55.45
C LYS A 58 -1.76 19.91 -54.92
N ALA A 59 -1.87 21.03 -55.63
CA ALA A 59 -1.43 22.33 -55.12
C ALA A 59 -1.97 22.58 -53.70
N PRO A 60 -1.12 22.98 -52.73
CA PRO A 60 -1.58 23.27 -51.39
C PRO A 60 -2.49 24.52 -51.35
N SER A 61 -3.37 24.58 -50.36
CA SER A 61 -4.11 25.79 -49.99
C SER A 61 -3.15 26.90 -49.54
N GLN A 62 -3.66 28.13 -49.36
CA GLN A 62 -2.87 29.24 -48.79
C GLN A 62 -2.27 28.90 -47.42
N ASN A 63 -2.92 28.01 -46.67
CA ASN A 63 -2.47 27.52 -45.37
C ASN A 63 -1.52 26.31 -45.45
N GLY A 64 -1.18 25.85 -46.66
CA GLY A 64 -0.20 24.78 -46.87
C GLY A 64 -0.78 23.37 -46.82
N VAL A 65 -2.10 23.19 -46.86
CA VAL A 65 -2.74 21.85 -46.89
C VAL A 65 -2.97 21.43 -48.34
N SER A 66 -2.33 20.34 -48.77
CA SER A 66 -2.66 19.65 -50.02
C SER A 66 -3.73 18.60 -49.74
N HIS A 67 -4.94 18.83 -50.23
CA HIS A 67 -6.10 17.96 -50.01
C HIS A 67 -6.37 17.07 -51.22
N ASN A 68 -6.10 15.78 -51.06
CA ASN A 68 -6.20 14.75 -52.09
C ASN A 68 -7.33 13.80 -51.70
N ILE A 69 -8.32 13.64 -52.58
CA ILE A 69 -9.52 12.84 -52.34
C ILE A 69 -9.47 11.60 -53.23
N TYR A 70 -9.82 10.45 -52.66
CA TYR A 70 -9.72 9.15 -53.28
C TYR A 70 -11.01 8.35 -53.11
N SER A 71 -11.32 7.48 -54.09
CA SER A 71 -12.30 6.39 -53.92
C SER A 71 -11.65 5.11 -53.39
N ALA A 72 -10.32 4.99 -53.55
CA ALA A 72 -9.47 3.96 -52.94
C ALA A 72 -8.05 4.52 -52.75
N PHE A 73 -7.45 4.25 -51.60
CA PHE A 73 -6.06 4.60 -51.30
C PHE A 73 -5.39 3.40 -50.62
N ASP A 74 -5.18 2.33 -51.37
CA ASP A 74 -4.52 1.12 -50.89
C ASP A 74 -3.06 1.09 -51.33
N VAL A 75 -2.16 0.88 -50.39
CA VAL A 75 -0.71 0.85 -50.63
C VAL A 75 -0.26 -0.61 -50.69
N ASP A 76 0.41 -0.99 -51.78
CA ASP A 76 1.01 -2.31 -51.90
C ASP A 76 2.37 -2.40 -51.19
N GLN A 77 3.04 -3.55 -51.29
CA GLN A 77 4.34 -3.77 -50.65
C GLN A 77 5.48 -2.92 -51.22
N LYS A 78 5.33 -2.36 -52.43
CA LYS A 78 6.32 -1.47 -53.04
C LYS A 78 6.24 -0.06 -52.44
N GLY A 79 5.10 0.28 -51.82
CA GLY A 79 4.87 1.56 -51.17
C GLY A 79 4.35 2.65 -52.12
N VAL A 80 4.22 3.86 -51.58
CA VAL A 80 3.74 5.04 -52.32
C VAL A 80 4.60 6.25 -52.01
N ILE A 81 4.87 7.07 -53.03
CA ILE A 81 5.60 8.33 -52.92
C ILE A 81 4.62 9.49 -53.11
N LEU A 82 4.45 10.30 -52.08
CA LEU A 82 3.74 11.58 -52.12
C LEU A 82 4.73 12.67 -52.56
N ASN A 83 4.62 13.10 -53.82
CA ASN A 83 5.59 14.00 -54.41
C ASN A 83 5.36 15.46 -54.02
N ASN A 84 6.07 15.91 -52.97
CA ASN A 84 6.00 17.26 -52.40
C ASN A 84 7.16 18.18 -52.86
N SER A 85 7.67 17.98 -54.07
CA SER A 85 8.74 18.79 -54.64
C SER A 85 8.38 19.30 -56.03
N ALA A 86 8.61 20.60 -56.30
CA ALA A 86 8.52 21.15 -57.66
C ALA A 86 9.71 20.73 -58.55
N ASN A 87 10.83 20.32 -57.93
CA ASN A 87 12.04 19.87 -58.60
C ASN A 87 12.25 18.36 -58.45
N ASN A 88 13.18 17.79 -59.21
CA ASN A 88 13.62 16.41 -59.01
C ASN A 88 14.02 16.14 -57.56
N SER A 89 13.58 15.01 -57.00
CA SER A 89 13.88 14.60 -55.62
C SER A 89 14.33 13.15 -55.56
N ASN A 90 15.31 12.86 -54.72
CA ASN A 90 15.69 11.49 -54.41
C ASN A 90 14.82 10.98 -53.28
N THR A 91 14.28 9.78 -53.45
CA THR A 91 13.45 9.07 -52.47
C THR A 91 14.13 7.75 -52.08
N GLN A 92 13.76 7.23 -50.93
CA GLN A 92 14.28 5.97 -50.39
C GLN A 92 13.66 4.77 -51.09
N ILE A 93 12.35 4.79 -51.36
CA ILE A 93 11.63 3.62 -51.89
C ILE A 93 11.50 3.60 -53.42
N GLY A 94 11.76 4.71 -54.12
CA GLY A 94 11.58 4.80 -55.58
C GLY A 94 12.70 5.52 -56.35
N GLY A 95 13.82 5.82 -55.69
CA GLY A 95 14.96 6.49 -56.32
C GLY A 95 14.65 7.92 -56.76
N ARG A 96 15.08 8.31 -57.96
CA ARG A 96 14.91 9.69 -58.42
C ARG A 96 13.52 9.89 -59.02
N VAL A 97 12.73 10.79 -58.41
CA VAL A 97 11.38 11.16 -58.86
C VAL A 97 11.39 12.56 -59.47
N GLY A 98 10.70 12.71 -60.61
CA GLY A 98 10.54 13.97 -61.32
C GLY A 98 9.74 15.01 -60.50
N GLY A 99 9.91 16.30 -60.79
CA GLY A 99 9.17 17.36 -60.10
C GLY A 99 7.65 17.28 -60.27
N ASN A 100 6.90 17.69 -59.25
CA ASN A 100 5.46 17.84 -59.28
C ASN A 100 5.07 19.23 -59.78
N ALA A 101 4.54 19.29 -61.01
CA ALA A 101 4.09 20.52 -61.64
C ALA A 101 2.94 21.22 -60.90
N ASN A 102 2.23 20.53 -60.00
CA ASN A 102 1.15 21.13 -59.20
C ASN A 102 1.68 22.08 -58.09
N LEU A 103 2.99 22.10 -57.82
CA LEU A 103 3.58 22.82 -56.68
C LEU A 103 4.19 24.18 -57.06
N THR A 104 3.62 24.86 -58.05
CA THR A 104 4.04 26.21 -58.50
C THR A 104 4.00 27.25 -57.38
N ASN A 105 3.07 27.10 -56.43
CA ASN A 105 2.88 28.00 -55.28
C ASN A 105 3.61 27.52 -54.01
N GLY A 106 4.57 26.61 -54.16
CA GLY A 106 5.35 26.05 -53.06
C GLY A 106 4.85 24.70 -52.57
N ARG A 107 5.63 24.11 -51.66
CA ARG A 107 5.39 22.77 -51.10
C ARG A 107 4.28 22.76 -50.06
N ALA A 108 3.61 21.62 -49.91
CA ALA A 108 2.66 21.39 -48.83
C ALA A 108 3.36 21.27 -47.47
N LYS A 109 2.71 21.80 -46.43
CA LYS A 109 3.04 21.57 -45.01
C LYS A 109 2.28 20.35 -44.48
N VAL A 110 1.07 20.11 -45.00
CA VAL A 110 0.22 18.95 -44.67
C VAL A 110 -0.25 18.32 -45.97
N ILE A 111 -0.14 17.01 -46.09
CA ILE A 111 -0.66 16.21 -47.20
C ILE A 111 -1.80 15.37 -46.64
N LEU A 112 -3.03 15.76 -46.94
CA LEU A 112 -4.23 15.04 -46.56
C LEU A 112 -4.62 14.08 -47.69
N ASN A 113 -4.65 12.79 -47.38
CA ASN A 113 -5.17 11.73 -48.23
C ASN A 113 -6.49 11.25 -47.63
N GLU A 114 -7.59 11.74 -48.17
CA GLU A 114 -8.94 11.45 -47.68
C GLU A 114 -9.65 10.45 -48.62
N VAL A 115 -10.16 9.37 -48.06
CA VAL A 115 -10.87 8.33 -48.80
C VAL A 115 -12.36 8.46 -48.52
N ASN A 116 -13.14 8.75 -49.56
CA ASN A 116 -14.59 8.77 -49.50
C ASN A 116 -15.14 7.48 -50.09
N SER A 117 -15.13 6.41 -49.29
CA SER A 117 -15.53 5.06 -49.70
C SER A 117 -16.13 4.27 -48.54
N VAL A 118 -16.96 3.28 -48.87
CA VAL A 118 -17.45 2.28 -47.89
C VAL A 118 -16.40 1.20 -47.58
N SER A 119 -15.35 1.11 -48.40
CA SER A 119 -14.24 0.18 -48.22
C SER A 119 -13.15 0.78 -47.33
N ALA A 120 -12.61 -0.03 -46.43
CA ALA A 120 -11.46 0.33 -45.61
C ALA A 120 -10.17 0.40 -46.44
N THR A 121 -9.25 1.26 -46.01
CA THR A 121 -7.91 1.38 -46.59
C THR A 121 -7.00 0.27 -46.09
N THR A 122 -6.20 -0.32 -46.98
CA THR A 122 -5.14 -1.28 -46.64
C THR A 122 -3.77 -0.71 -47.01
N LEU A 123 -2.86 -0.66 -46.04
CA LEU A 123 -1.49 -0.18 -46.18
C LEU A 123 -0.52 -1.35 -46.00
N ASN A 124 0.08 -1.83 -47.08
CA ASN A 124 1.00 -2.96 -47.07
C ASN A 124 2.48 -2.56 -47.29
N GLY A 125 2.78 -1.26 -47.31
CA GLY A 125 4.11 -0.73 -47.56
C GLY A 125 4.28 0.71 -47.08
N MET A 126 5.46 1.28 -47.31
CA MET A 126 5.83 2.62 -46.81
C MET A 126 5.18 3.75 -47.61
N ILE A 127 4.81 4.82 -46.91
CA ILE A 127 4.38 6.10 -47.49
C ILE A 127 5.52 7.11 -47.33
N GLU A 128 6.15 7.48 -48.45
CA GLU A 128 7.28 8.41 -48.46
C GLU A 128 6.88 9.78 -49.00
N VAL A 129 7.35 10.87 -48.37
CA VAL A 129 7.24 12.22 -48.92
C VAL A 129 8.50 12.55 -49.73
N ALA A 130 8.38 12.78 -51.04
CA ALA A 130 9.50 13.26 -51.85
C ALA A 130 9.75 14.76 -51.63
N GLY A 131 11.01 15.14 -51.48
CA GLY A 131 11.41 16.53 -51.29
C GLY A 131 11.23 17.02 -49.85
N GLY A 132 10.50 18.13 -49.69
CA GLY A 132 10.35 18.77 -48.38
C GLY A 132 9.41 18.00 -47.45
N LYS A 133 9.83 17.81 -46.19
CA LYS A 133 9.01 17.17 -45.14
C LYS A 133 7.64 17.84 -44.98
N ALA A 134 6.62 17.02 -44.78
CA ALA A 134 5.25 17.43 -44.47
C ALA A 134 4.61 16.49 -43.44
N GLN A 135 3.51 16.93 -42.83
CA GLN A 135 2.61 16.03 -42.12
C GLN A 135 1.86 15.21 -43.15
N VAL A 136 1.71 13.90 -42.93
CA VAL A 136 0.89 13.04 -43.79
C VAL A 136 -0.30 12.53 -42.99
N ILE A 137 -1.49 12.71 -43.54
CA ILE A 137 -2.74 12.23 -42.95
C ILE A 137 -3.36 11.23 -43.93
N VAL A 138 -3.73 10.05 -43.43
CA VAL A 138 -4.57 9.08 -44.14
C VAL A 138 -5.90 9.00 -43.38
N ALA A 139 -6.97 9.46 -44.02
CA ALA A 139 -8.30 9.55 -43.42
C ALA A 139 -9.28 8.64 -44.16
N ASN A 140 -9.84 7.64 -43.48
CA ASN A 140 -10.89 6.78 -44.03
C ASN A 140 -11.85 6.33 -42.92
N ALA A 141 -13.08 6.85 -42.93
CA ALA A 141 -14.09 6.55 -41.92
C ALA A 141 -14.58 5.09 -41.91
N SER A 142 -14.35 4.34 -42.99
CA SER A 142 -14.67 2.91 -43.06
C SER A 142 -13.62 2.03 -42.37
N GLY A 143 -12.41 2.55 -42.11
CA GLY A 143 -11.34 1.85 -41.40
C GLY A 143 -10.00 1.90 -42.13
N ILE A 144 -8.94 1.54 -41.41
CA ILE A 144 -7.56 1.48 -41.93
C ILE A 144 -6.89 0.22 -41.39
N THR A 145 -6.29 -0.58 -42.26
CA THR A 145 -5.49 -1.75 -41.89
C THR A 145 -4.04 -1.54 -42.34
N CYS A 146 -3.09 -1.75 -41.44
CA CYS A 146 -1.65 -1.68 -41.71
C CYS A 146 -1.03 -3.07 -41.57
N ASN A 147 -0.51 -3.60 -42.69
CA ASN A 147 0.22 -4.86 -42.75
C ASN A 147 1.65 -4.56 -43.23
N ASN A 148 2.53 -4.11 -42.33
CA ASN A 148 3.89 -3.66 -42.68
C ASN A 148 3.92 -2.31 -43.43
N CYS A 149 3.32 -1.31 -42.81
CA CYS A 149 3.29 0.06 -43.33
C CYS A 149 4.20 0.99 -42.52
N GLY A 150 4.30 2.24 -42.95
CA GLY A 150 5.08 3.23 -42.24
C GLY A 150 5.19 4.54 -42.99
N PHE A 151 5.94 5.48 -42.42
CA PHE A 151 6.12 6.81 -43.00
C PHE A 151 7.58 7.21 -43.09
N ILE A 152 7.97 7.72 -44.26
CA ILE A 152 9.33 8.19 -44.54
C ILE A 152 9.27 9.69 -44.85
N ASN A 153 10.25 10.44 -44.33
CA ASN A 153 10.41 11.88 -44.57
C ASN A 153 9.18 12.72 -44.18
N THR A 154 8.48 12.32 -43.11
CA THR A 154 7.41 13.12 -42.51
C THR A 154 7.93 13.92 -41.31
N ASN A 155 7.19 14.94 -40.87
CA ASN A 155 7.40 15.58 -39.56
C ASN A 155 6.34 15.12 -38.52
N ARG A 156 5.23 14.56 -38.99
CA ARG A 156 4.14 13.96 -38.22
C ARG A 156 3.34 13.04 -39.14
N ALA A 157 2.83 11.93 -38.63
CA ALA A 157 1.95 11.04 -39.37
C ALA A 157 0.62 10.86 -38.63
N THR A 158 -0.49 10.80 -39.34
CA THR A 158 -1.82 10.62 -38.75
C THR A 158 -2.59 9.56 -39.53
N LEU A 159 -2.99 8.49 -38.85
CA LEU A 159 -4.01 7.57 -39.35
C LEU A 159 -5.32 7.90 -38.64
N THR A 160 -6.39 8.16 -39.39
CA THR A 160 -7.67 8.51 -38.79
C THR A 160 -8.88 7.86 -39.45
N THR A 161 -9.85 7.43 -38.65
CA THR A 161 -11.20 7.08 -39.13
C THR A 161 -12.20 8.21 -38.87
N GLY A 162 -11.72 9.35 -38.39
CA GLY A 162 -12.53 10.56 -38.29
C GLY A 162 -12.67 11.25 -39.65
N ASN A 163 -13.86 11.79 -39.89
CA ASN A 163 -14.08 12.74 -40.98
C ASN A 163 -13.27 14.01 -40.68
N VAL A 164 -12.50 14.50 -41.65
CA VAL A 164 -11.62 15.66 -41.45
C VAL A 164 -12.44 16.95 -41.48
N ILE A 165 -12.24 17.81 -40.50
CA ILE A 165 -12.95 19.09 -40.36
C ILE A 165 -12.05 20.20 -40.93
N LEU A 166 -12.45 20.76 -42.07
CA LEU A 166 -11.74 21.86 -42.73
C LEU A 166 -12.41 23.20 -42.41
N ALA A 167 -11.60 24.23 -42.21
CA ALA A 167 -12.08 25.61 -42.20
C ALA A 167 -12.22 26.16 -43.63
N ASN A 168 -12.90 27.30 -43.77
CA ASN A 168 -13.14 27.96 -45.07
C ASN A 168 -11.84 28.33 -45.81
N ASP A 169 -10.74 28.50 -45.08
CA ASP A 169 -9.41 28.81 -45.62
C ASP A 169 -8.59 27.55 -45.98
N GLY A 170 -9.21 26.37 -45.91
CA GLY A 170 -8.61 25.08 -46.23
C GLY A 170 -7.61 24.56 -45.18
N SER A 171 -7.55 25.15 -43.98
CA SER A 171 -6.82 24.59 -42.85
C SER A 171 -7.59 23.45 -42.19
N ILE A 172 -6.88 22.49 -41.58
CA ILE A 172 -7.49 21.42 -40.80
C ILE A 172 -7.69 21.92 -39.37
N THR A 173 -8.93 21.84 -38.89
CA THR A 173 -9.30 22.23 -37.52
C THR A 173 -9.46 21.03 -36.60
N GLY A 174 -9.80 19.86 -37.15
CA GLY A 174 -9.90 18.63 -36.38
C GLY A 174 -10.42 17.42 -37.16
N TYR A 175 -10.87 16.43 -36.41
CA TYR A 175 -11.36 15.14 -36.86
C TYR A 175 -12.61 14.77 -36.05
N ASN A 176 -13.71 14.44 -36.73
CA ASN A 176 -14.94 13.93 -36.12
C ASN A 176 -15.01 12.41 -36.26
N VAL A 177 -14.87 11.69 -35.15
CA VAL A 177 -14.74 10.22 -35.11
C VAL A 177 -16.05 9.57 -34.66
N GLU A 178 -16.80 9.00 -35.59
CA GLU A 178 -18.10 8.36 -35.29
C GLU A 178 -18.03 6.82 -35.35
N LYS A 179 -17.18 6.28 -36.23
CA LYS A 179 -17.03 4.85 -36.53
C LYS A 179 -15.64 4.52 -37.08
N GLY A 180 -15.44 3.27 -37.46
CA GLY A 180 -14.23 2.78 -38.13
C GLY A 180 -13.16 2.30 -37.14
N LYS A 181 -12.43 1.28 -37.57
CA LYS A 181 -11.35 0.65 -36.79
C LYS A 181 -10.02 0.88 -37.48
N VAL A 182 -8.98 1.18 -36.70
CA VAL A 182 -7.59 1.06 -37.16
C VAL A 182 -7.02 -0.26 -36.67
N THR A 183 -6.44 -1.06 -37.56
CA THR A 183 -5.80 -2.34 -37.22
C THR A 183 -4.35 -2.34 -37.67
N ILE A 184 -3.42 -2.60 -36.76
CA ILE A 184 -1.99 -2.81 -37.05
C ILE A 184 -1.71 -4.29 -36.89
N ASN A 185 -1.38 -5.01 -37.97
CA ASN A 185 -1.17 -6.46 -37.91
C ASN A 185 0.30 -6.88 -37.84
N SER A 186 1.17 -6.31 -38.67
CA SER A 186 2.59 -6.72 -38.73
C SER A 186 3.46 -5.64 -38.11
N HIS A 187 3.93 -4.68 -38.90
CA HIS A 187 4.75 -3.59 -38.42
C HIS A 187 4.17 -2.24 -38.86
N PHE A 188 4.31 -1.24 -38.01
CA PHE A 188 4.14 0.17 -38.33
C PHE A 188 5.43 0.88 -37.93
N ASP A 189 6.16 1.45 -38.89
CA ASP A 189 7.47 2.10 -38.64
C ASP A 189 7.48 3.57 -39.07
N THR A 190 8.01 4.44 -38.22
CA THR A 190 8.22 5.85 -38.51
C THR A 190 9.17 6.52 -37.52
N ASN A 191 9.95 7.49 -37.99
CA ASN A 191 10.78 8.33 -37.11
C ASN A 191 10.09 9.65 -36.71
N SER A 192 8.80 9.77 -36.97
CA SER A 192 7.98 10.94 -36.69
C SER A 192 7.03 10.72 -35.52
N PRO A 193 6.58 11.77 -34.82
CA PRO A 193 5.39 11.70 -33.98
C PRO A 193 4.19 11.19 -34.78
N THR A 194 3.40 10.31 -34.18
CA THR A 194 2.27 9.65 -34.84
C THR A 194 1.01 9.71 -34.02
N ASP A 195 -0.10 10.01 -34.68
CA ASP A 195 -1.43 9.93 -34.11
C ASP A 195 -2.23 8.83 -34.81
N ILE A 196 -2.91 8.03 -34.01
CA ILE A 196 -3.89 7.05 -34.48
C ILE A 196 -5.21 7.44 -33.84
N ILE A 197 -6.13 7.94 -34.65
CA ILE A 197 -7.38 8.54 -34.19
C ILE A 197 -8.54 7.72 -34.78
N ALA A 198 -9.20 6.90 -33.98
CA ALA A 198 -10.22 5.99 -34.50
C ALA A 198 -11.34 5.74 -33.50
N ARG A 199 -12.43 5.08 -33.93
CA ARG A 199 -13.45 4.63 -32.97
C ARG A 199 -12.90 3.52 -32.08
N SER A 200 -12.16 2.59 -32.68
CA SER A 200 -11.38 1.55 -31.98
C SER A 200 -10.06 1.27 -32.69
N ILE A 201 -9.08 0.81 -31.92
CA ILE A 201 -7.72 0.54 -32.37
C ILE A 201 -7.33 -0.86 -31.92
N ALA A 202 -6.87 -1.70 -32.84
CA ALA A 202 -6.27 -3.00 -32.53
C ALA A 202 -4.82 -3.04 -32.99
N VAL A 203 -3.93 -3.47 -32.10
CA VAL A 203 -2.50 -3.61 -32.32
C VAL A 203 -2.14 -5.08 -32.18
N ASN A 204 -2.23 -5.78 -33.31
CA ASN A 204 -1.91 -7.19 -33.47
C ASN A 204 -0.46 -7.42 -33.93
N GLY A 205 0.34 -6.36 -34.01
CA GLY A 205 1.75 -6.36 -34.38
C GLY A 205 2.49 -5.24 -33.67
N VAL A 206 3.61 -4.78 -34.22
CA VAL A 206 4.48 -3.79 -33.56
C VAL A 206 4.33 -2.40 -34.15
N ILE A 207 4.16 -1.39 -33.30
CA ILE A 207 4.29 0.03 -33.65
C ILE A 207 5.63 0.55 -33.12
N SER A 208 6.50 1.01 -34.02
CA SER A 208 7.71 1.79 -33.70
C SER A 208 7.52 3.22 -34.21
N ALA A 209 7.54 4.19 -33.30
CA ALA A 209 7.43 5.61 -33.65
C ALA A 209 8.30 6.48 -32.75
N LYS A 210 8.53 7.74 -33.13
CA LYS A 210 9.17 8.70 -32.20
C LYS A 210 8.29 8.94 -30.97
N ASN A 211 7.02 9.28 -31.21
CA ASN A 211 5.96 9.44 -30.21
C ASN A 211 4.68 8.78 -30.75
N ILE A 212 3.85 8.22 -29.87
CA ILE A 212 2.55 7.63 -30.23
C ILE A 212 1.44 8.32 -29.43
N THR A 213 0.44 8.84 -30.12
CA THR A 213 -0.84 9.28 -29.53
C THR A 213 -1.96 8.45 -30.13
N ALA A 214 -2.48 7.48 -29.38
CA ALA A 214 -3.61 6.66 -29.81
C ALA A 214 -4.89 7.17 -29.11
N THR A 215 -5.83 7.69 -29.88
CA THR A 215 -7.12 8.20 -29.38
C THR A 215 -8.26 7.34 -29.93
N ALA A 216 -8.96 6.65 -29.04
CA ALA A 216 -10.12 5.82 -29.33
C ALA A 216 -11.42 6.39 -28.74
N GLY A 217 -12.56 5.98 -29.31
CA GLY A 217 -13.90 6.43 -28.91
C GLY A 217 -14.53 7.44 -29.87
N ASN A 218 -15.67 7.99 -29.48
CA ASN A 218 -16.50 8.89 -30.29
C ASN A 218 -16.19 10.33 -29.93
N ASN A 219 -15.26 10.93 -30.68
CA ASN A 219 -14.62 12.17 -30.29
C ASN A 219 -14.54 13.18 -31.41
N ILE A 220 -14.43 14.44 -30.99
CA ILE A 220 -13.89 15.51 -31.80
C ILE A 220 -12.46 15.75 -31.31
N VAL A 221 -11.50 15.51 -32.19
CA VAL A 221 -10.07 15.69 -31.92
C VAL A 221 -9.58 16.88 -32.72
N ASN A 222 -8.89 17.83 -32.11
CA ASN A 222 -8.35 18.98 -32.83
C ASN A 222 -7.13 18.60 -33.69
N ASN A 223 -6.65 19.53 -34.52
CA ASN A 223 -5.48 19.29 -35.39
C ASN A 223 -4.20 18.91 -34.62
N ASN A 224 -4.08 19.26 -33.34
CA ASN A 224 -2.95 18.90 -32.47
C ASN A 224 -3.08 17.49 -31.86
N GLY A 225 -4.14 16.73 -32.19
CA GLY A 225 -4.36 15.39 -31.65
C GLY A 225 -5.00 15.38 -30.25
N GLN A 226 -5.56 16.49 -29.78
CA GLN A 226 -6.21 16.58 -28.46
C GLN A 226 -7.72 16.42 -28.58
N VAL A 227 -8.34 15.68 -27.66
CA VAL A 227 -9.79 15.59 -27.55
C VAL A 227 -10.35 16.93 -27.08
N VAL A 228 -11.22 17.55 -27.88
CA VAL A 228 -11.88 18.84 -27.59
C VAL A 228 -13.38 18.72 -27.44
N GLY A 229 -13.94 17.55 -27.75
CA GLY A 229 -15.37 17.29 -27.64
C GLY A 229 -15.70 15.83 -27.89
N ARG A 230 -16.97 15.52 -27.76
CA ARG A 230 -17.53 14.19 -28.03
C ARG A 230 -18.52 14.27 -29.18
N THR A 231 -18.70 13.17 -29.89
CA THR A 231 -19.73 13.03 -30.93
C THR A 231 -20.60 11.80 -30.65
N THR A 232 -21.66 11.60 -31.44
CA THR A 232 -22.48 10.39 -31.36
C THR A 232 -21.81 9.25 -32.13
N GLY A 233 -21.63 8.11 -31.48
CA GLY A 233 -21.09 6.93 -32.14
C GLY A 233 -22.09 6.32 -33.12
N ALA A 234 -21.62 5.84 -34.28
CA ALA A 234 -22.43 5.09 -35.22
C ALA A 234 -22.20 3.57 -35.07
N GLY A 235 -23.29 2.80 -35.05
CA GLY A 235 -23.24 1.34 -34.87
C GLY A 235 -23.12 0.89 -33.42
N ALA A 236 -22.78 -0.38 -33.21
CA ALA A 236 -22.60 -0.94 -31.87
C ALA A 236 -21.35 -0.37 -31.17
N GLN A 237 -21.44 -0.16 -29.86
CA GLN A 237 -20.31 0.26 -29.05
C GLN A 237 -19.18 -0.80 -29.09
N PRO A 238 -17.91 -0.40 -29.31
CA PRO A 238 -16.77 -1.32 -29.22
C PRO A 238 -16.64 -1.92 -27.82
N ILE A 239 -16.22 -3.18 -27.73
CA ILE A 239 -15.93 -3.85 -26.45
C ILE A 239 -14.67 -3.25 -25.80
N VAL A 240 -13.66 -2.92 -26.62
CA VAL A 240 -12.38 -2.34 -26.20
C VAL A 240 -12.04 -1.17 -27.12
N GLY A 241 -11.51 -0.09 -26.56
CA GLY A 241 -11.12 1.10 -27.31
C GLY A 241 -9.77 0.91 -27.97
N ILE A 242 -8.78 0.52 -27.16
CA ILE A 242 -7.42 0.20 -27.61
C ILE A 242 -7.07 -1.19 -27.10
N ASP A 243 -6.81 -2.10 -28.03
CA ASP A 243 -6.49 -3.50 -27.75
C ASP A 243 -5.10 -3.84 -28.29
N VAL A 244 -4.15 -4.14 -27.40
CA VAL A 244 -2.79 -4.57 -27.76
C VAL A 244 -2.69 -6.07 -27.53
N SER A 245 -2.53 -6.84 -28.60
CA SER A 245 -2.49 -8.30 -28.54
C SER A 245 -1.17 -8.83 -27.97
N ALA A 246 -1.12 -10.12 -27.61
CA ALA A 246 0.06 -10.75 -27.04
C ALA A 246 1.29 -10.80 -27.97
N ILE A 247 1.07 -10.79 -29.29
CA ILE A 247 2.14 -10.71 -30.30
C ILE A 247 2.41 -9.26 -30.73
N GLY A 248 1.62 -8.31 -30.22
CA GLY A 248 1.75 -6.89 -30.51
C GLY A 248 2.69 -6.15 -29.56
N GLY A 249 2.91 -4.87 -29.86
CA GLY A 249 3.63 -3.96 -28.97
C GLY A 249 3.70 -2.53 -29.48
N MET A 250 4.06 -1.62 -28.59
CA MET A 250 4.24 -0.20 -28.89
C MET A 250 5.57 0.29 -28.32
N TYR A 251 6.39 0.93 -29.15
CA TYR A 251 7.74 1.37 -28.81
C TYR A 251 7.93 2.82 -29.27
N ALA A 252 8.12 3.73 -28.31
CA ALA A 252 8.32 5.15 -28.59
C ALA A 252 8.97 5.90 -27.42
N ASP A 253 9.49 7.11 -27.65
CA ASP A 253 10.00 7.95 -26.55
C ASP A 253 8.88 8.44 -25.64
N LYS A 254 7.68 8.67 -26.20
CA LYS A 254 6.46 9.04 -25.49
C LYS A 254 5.25 8.28 -26.05
N ILE A 255 4.38 7.79 -25.16
CA ILE A 255 3.11 7.16 -25.55
C ILE A 255 1.94 7.81 -24.79
N SER A 256 0.83 8.05 -25.48
CA SER A 256 -0.44 8.49 -24.89
C SER A 256 -1.58 7.64 -25.45
N LEU A 257 -2.25 6.90 -24.57
CA LEU A 257 -3.41 6.05 -24.89
C LEU A 257 -4.65 6.71 -24.29
N ILE A 258 -5.56 7.15 -25.14
CA ILE A 258 -6.73 7.93 -24.73
C ILE A 258 -7.97 7.20 -25.21
N THR A 259 -8.86 6.83 -24.30
CA THR A 259 -10.20 6.33 -24.65
C THR A 259 -11.23 7.19 -23.98
N THR A 260 -12.25 7.59 -24.73
CA THR A 260 -13.22 8.55 -24.21
C THR A 260 -14.56 7.91 -23.98
N GLU A 261 -14.94 6.89 -24.73
CA GLU A 261 -16.27 6.28 -24.66
C GLU A 261 -16.49 5.59 -23.31
N ASN A 262 -17.60 5.91 -22.65
CA ASN A 262 -17.89 5.41 -21.31
C ASN A 262 -17.95 3.88 -21.29
N GLY A 263 -17.17 3.27 -20.40
CA GLY A 263 -17.02 1.82 -20.27
C GLY A 263 -16.01 1.19 -21.24
N VAL A 264 -15.53 1.93 -22.23
CA VAL A 264 -14.65 1.41 -23.29
C VAL A 264 -13.18 1.67 -22.91
N GLY A 265 -12.50 0.59 -22.55
CA GLY A 265 -11.18 0.63 -21.91
C GLY A 265 -9.98 0.41 -22.82
N VAL A 266 -8.84 0.19 -22.17
CA VAL A 266 -7.59 -0.27 -22.78
C VAL A 266 -7.29 -1.70 -22.30
N THR A 267 -7.02 -2.60 -23.22
CA THR A 267 -6.52 -3.94 -22.92
C THR A 267 -5.10 -4.07 -23.45
N ASN A 268 -4.19 -4.53 -22.60
CA ASN A 268 -2.82 -4.80 -22.94
C ASN A 268 -2.45 -6.25 -22.62
N ALA A 269 -2.17 -7.01 -23.67
CA ALA A 269 -1.54 -8.31 -23.63
C ALA A 269 -0.13 -8.30 -24.23
N GLY A 270 0.30 -7.20 -24.86
CA GLY A 270 1.61 -7.03 -25.51
C GLY A 270 2.57 -6.09 -24.76
N ASN A 271 3.78 -5.89 -25.31
CA ASN A 271 4.78 -5.04 -24.66
C ASN A 271 4.60 -3.57 -25.05
N ILE A 272 4.44 -2.70 -24.04
CA ILE A 272 4.47 -1.25 -24.20
C ILE A 272 5.78 -0.75 -23.58
N SER A 273 6.69 -0.25 -24.42
CA SER A 273 8.01 0.23 -23.99
C SER A 273 8.18 1.70 -24.35
N VAL A 274 8.36 2.51 -23.32
CA VAL A 274 8.37 3.96 -23.43
C VAL A 274 9.71 4.54 -23.00
N GLY A 275 10.22 5.51 -23.75
CA GLY A 275 11.43 6.25 -23.44
C GLY A 275 11.24 7.27 -22.31
N ASN A 276 11.99 8.36 -22.38
CA ASN A 276 12.04 9.36 -21.31
C ASN A 276 10.83 10.31 -21.33
N GLY A 277 10.12 10.39 -22.45
CA GLY A 277 8.91 11.20 -22.61
C GLY A 277 7.70 10.70 -21.82
N GLY A 278 7.75 9.46 -21.31
CA GLY A 278 6.77 8.91 -20.38
C GLY A 278 5.48 8.40 -21.03
N LEU A 279 4.68 7.69 -20.23
CA LEU A 279 3.41 7.11 -20.64
C LEU A 279 2.23 7.85 -19.98
N LEU A 280 1.21 8.16 -20.78
CA LEU A 280 -0.11 8.54 -20.31
C LEU A 280 -1.12 7.49 -20.77
N ILE A 281 -1.94 6.98 -19.86
CA ILE A 281 -3.17 6.25 -20.16
C ILE A 281 -4.32 7.02 -19.53
N ASP A 282 -5.24 7.52 -20.34
CA ASP A 282 -6.42 8.25 -19.91
C ASP A 282 -7.67 7.60 -20.52
N THR A 283 -8.35 6.76 -19.75
CA THR A 283 -9.41 5.88 -20.25
C THR A 283 -10.71 6.08 -19.48
N SER A 284 -11.79 6.32 -20.22
CA SER A 284 -13.18 6.29 -19.72
C SER A 284 -13.72 4.86 -19.52
N GLY A 285 -12.86 3.85 -19.50
CA GLY A 285 -13.14 2.48 -19.13
C GLY A 285 -12.03 1.89 -18.25
N GLY A 286 -12.02 0.57 -18.08
CA GLY A 286 -10.95 -0.12 -17.35
C GLY A 286 -9.62 -0.17 -18.12
N LEU A 287 -8.51 -0.31 -17.39
CA LEU A 287 -7.23 -0.75 -17.93
C LEU A 287 -6.99 -2.21 -17.50
N ILE A 288 -6.76 -3.11 -18.45
CA ILE A 288 -6.47 -4.52 -18.19
C ILE A 288 -5.06 -4.84 -18.72
N ASN A 289 -4.12 -5.14 -17.83
CA ASN A 289 -2.76 -5.56 -18.14
C ASN A 289 -2.53 -6.99 -17.63
N THR A 290 -2.73 -7.99 -18.50
CA THR A 290 -2.86 -9.40 -18.07
C THR A 290 -1.75 -10.36 -18.48
N SER A 291 -0.85 -9.97 -19.40
CA SER A 291 0.09 -10.94 -20.01
C SER A 291 1.45 -10.37 -20.42
N ALA A 292 1.67 -9.06 -20.29
CA ALA A 292 2.89 -8.41 -20.75
C ALA A 292 3.23 -7.16 -19.96
N ASN A 293 4.30 -6.48 -20.35
CA ASN A 293 4.92 -5.43 -19.57
C ASN A 293 4.55 -4.05 -20.12
N ILE A 294 4.21 -3.15 -19.20
CA ILE A 294 4.19 -1.71 -19.44
C ILE A 294 5.44 -1.13 -18.78
N THR A 295 6.36 -0.60 -19.58
CA THR A 295 7.66 -0.09 -19.11
C THR A 295 7.91 1.33 -19.60
N SER A 296 8.47 2.18 -18.74
CA SER A 296 8.81 3.57 -19.08
C SER A 296 10.16 3.98 -18.49
N SER A 297 11.03 4.57 -19.30
CA SER A 297 12.25 5.24 -18.80
C SER A 297 11.96 6.61 -18.17
N GLY A 298 10.76 7.16 -18.41
CA GLY A 298 10.21 8.33 -17.73
C GLY A 298 9.21 7.93 -16.62
N SER A 299 8.18 8.75 -16.45
CA SER A 299 7.05 8.48 -15.55
C SER A 299 5.92 7.72 -16.26
N ILE A 300 5.01 7.14 -15.49
CA ILE A 300 3.75 6.56 -15.97
C ILE A 300 2.58 7.26 -15.26
N ASN A 301 1.62 7.77 -16.02
CA ASN A 301 0.39 8.37 -15.51
C ASN A 301 -0.80 7.57 -16.02
N ILE A 302 -1.61 7.01 -15.11
CA ILE A 302 -2.80 6.22 -15.43
C ILE A 302 -4.02 6.88 -14.79
N LYS A 303 -5.01 7.20 -15.62
CA LYS A 303 -6.36 7.58 -15.22
C LYS A 303 -7.32 6.58 -15.83
N SER A 304 -8.05 5.84 -15.01
CA SER A 304 -8.99 4.83 -15.50
C SER A 304 -10.22 4.71 -14.60
N MET A 305 -11.26 4.03 -15.08
CA MET A 305 -12.41 3.64 -14.22
C MET A 305 -12.14 2.35 -13.43
N GLY A 306 -10.97 1.74 -13.58
CA GLY A 306 -10.58 0.50 -12.93
C GLY A 306 -9.25 0.02 -13.50
N LEU A 307 -8.46 -0.71 -12.71
CA LEU A 307 -7.19 -1.25 -13.15
C LEU A 307 -7.06 -2.70 -12.70
N THR A 308 -6.86 -3.61 -13.65
CA THR A 308 -6.40 -4.96 -13.38
C THR A 308 -4.99 -5.12 -13.91
N ASN A 309 -4.03 -5.34 -13.02
CA ASN A 309 -2.64 -5.64 -13.33
C ASN A 309 -2.26 -6.98 -12.68
N ASN A 310 -1.99 -8.00 -13.48
CA ASN A 310 -1.46 -9.28 -12.99
C ASN A 310 -0.02 -9.54 -13.50
N SER A 311 0.59 -8.53 -14.13
CA SER A 311 1.91 -8.57 -14.78
C SER A 311 2.73 -7.37 -14.29
N VAL A 312 3.48 -6.68 -15.16
CA VAL A 312 4.40 -5.60 -14.75
C VAL A 312 3.95 -4.24 -15.29
N ILE A 313 3.89 -3.25 -14.40
CA ILE A 313 3.92 -1.82 -14.69
C ILE A 313 5.17 -1.25 -14.01
N ASN A 314 6.18 -0.87 -14.79
CA ASN A 314 7.46 -0.38 -14.28
C ASN A 314 7.83 0.97 -14.88
N ALA A 315 8.20 1.93 -14.04
CA ALA A 315 8.71 3.23 -14.46
C ALA A 315 10.07 3.49 -13.81
N ASN A 316 10.94 4.23 -14.50
CA ASN A 316 12.16 4.72 -13.86
C ASN A 316 11.86 5.88 -12.90
N ASN A 317 10.94 6.78 -13.25
CA ASN A 317 10.56 7.90 -12.39
C ASN A 317 9.28 7.56 -11.62
N ASP A 318 8.31 8.47 -11.57
CA ASP A 318 7.09 8.32 -10.78
C ASP A 318 6.04 7.48 -11.51
N ILE A 319 5.21 6.77 -10.72
CA ILE A 319 3.97 6.15 -11.19
C ILE A 319 2.80 6.81 -10.47
N ASP A 320 1.92 7.45 -11.22
CA ASP A 320 0.70 8.09 -10.72
C ASP A 320 -0.53 7.35 -11.26
N ILE A 321 -1.34 6.77 -10.37
CA ILE A 321 -2.55 6.01 -10.73
C ILE A 321 -3.76 6.65 -10.06
N THR A 322 -4.73 7.07 -10.85
CA THR A 322 -6.03 7.56 -10.37
C THR A 322 -7.14 6.68 -10.93
N ILE A 323 -7.87 6.02 -10.04
CA ILE A 323 -9.07 5.26 -10.38
C ILE A 323 -10.30 6.13 -10.08
N SER A 324 -11.03 6.47 -11.13
CA SER A 324 -12.27 7.25 -11.05
C SER A 324 -13.43 6.37 -10.62
N ASN A 325 -14.39 6.98 -9.89
CA ASN A 325 -15.50 6.29 -9.22
C ASN A 325 -14.99 5.32 -8.13
N PRO A 326 -15.84 4.85 -7.20
CA PRO A 326 -15.43 3.87 -6.19
C PRO A 326 -15.22 2.49 -6.82
N ASN A 327 -14.12 2.35 -7.57
CA ASN A 327 -13.73 1.13 -8.29
C ASN A 327 -12.38 0.61 -7.80
N THR A 328 -12.02 -0.56 -8.30
CA THR A 328 -10.88 -1.32 -7.79
C THR A 328 -9.62 -1.12 -8.64
N LEU A 329 -8.49 -0.92 -7.95
CA LEU A 329 -7.17 -1.29 -8.44
C LEU A 329 -6.86 -2.70 -7.95
N ASN A 330 -6.81 -3.64 -8.88
CA ASN A 330 -6.43 -5.03 -8.64
C ASN A 330 -5.01 -5.26 -9.16
N ASN A 331 -4.04 -5.33 -8.26
CA ASN A 331 -2.64 -5.67 -8.51
C ASN A 331 -2.31 -7.12 -8.07
N ASN A 332 -3.30 -8.01 -8.03
CA ASN A 332 -3.09 -9.36 -7.54
C ASN A 332 -2.15 -10.13 -8.50
N ASN A 333 -1.07 -10.70 -7.94
CA ASN A 333 0.05 -11.30 -8.67
C ASN A 333 0.82 -10.34 -9.59
N GLY A 334 0.46 -9.05 -9.59
CA GLY A 334 1.09 -8.02 -10.40
C GLY A 334 2.22 -7.30 -9.67
N ARG A 335 2.96 -6.50 -10.43
CA ARG A 335 4.05 -5.64 -9.97
C ARG A 335 3.82 -4.23 -10.47
N ILE A 336 3.82 -3.26 -9.56
CA ILE A 336 3.84 -1.82 -9.84
C ILE A 336 5.11 -1.25 -9.22
N GLU A 337 6.06 -0.80 -10.04
CA GLU A 337 7.41 -0.48 -9.57
C GLU A 337 8.00 0.81 -10.13
N ALA A 338 8.32 1.76 -9.25
CA ALA A 338 9.04 2.99 -9.56
C ALA A 338 10.52 2.86 -9.15
N ASN A 339 11.46 2.78 -10.11
CA ASN A 339 12.86 2.45 -9.82
C ASN A 339 13.67 3.61 -9.20
N LYS A 340 13.25 4.87 -9.41
CA LYS A 340 13.89 6.08 -8.85
C LYS A 340 12.88 7.09 -8.30
N GLY A 341 11.59 6.88 -8.53
CA GLY A 341 10.51 7.77 -8.14
C GLY A 341 9.60 7.21 -7.05
N ASN A 342 8.44 7.84 -6.95
CA ASN A 342 7.33 7.52 -6.06
C ASN A 342 6.30 6.63 -6.77
N VAL A 343 5.45 5.98 -5.97
CA VAL A 343 4.20 5.39 -6.45
C VAL A 343 3.04 6.08 -5.72
N ASN A 344 2.18 6.78 -6.47
CA ASN A 344 0.99 7.43 -5.93
C ASN A 344 -0.26 6.74 -6.49
N ILE A 345 -1.13 6.25 -5.62
CA ILE A 345 -2.36 5.55 -5.98
C ILE A 345 -3.54 6.23 -5.30
N THR A 346 -4.52 6.67 -6.08
CA THR A 346 -5.77 7.25 -5.56
C THR A 346 -6.97 6.50 -6.13
N THR A 347 -7.80 5.96 -5.25
CA THR A 347 -9.12 5.42 -5.57
C THR A 347 -10.09 5.73 -4.43
N LEU A 348 -11.39 5.86 -4.72
CA LEU A 348 -12.42 5.88 -3.68
C LEU A 348 -12.96 4.47 -3.35
N GLY A 349 -12.48 3.45 -4.07
CA GLY A 349 -12.84 2.05 -3.88
C GLY A 349 -11.72 1.23 -3.24
N TYR A 350 -11.38 0.10 -3.86
CA TYR A 350 -10.48 -0.90 -3.29
C TYR A 350 -9.09 -0.86 -3.93
N ILE A 351 -8.05 -1.09 -3.13
CA ILE A 351 -6.73 -1.54 -3.60
C ILE A 351 -6.56 -2.99 -3.17
N THR A 352 -6.41 -3.92 -4.10
CA THR A 352 -6.07 -5.33 -3.81
C THR A 352 -4.69 -5.66 -4.35
N ASN A 353 -3.83 -6.21 -3.51
CA ASN A 353 -2.43 -6.53 -3.82
C ASN A 353 -2.09 -7.98 -3.43
N ALA A 354 -3.01 -8.92 -3.66
CA ALA A 354 -2.81 -10.30 -3.24
C ALA A 354 -1.66 -10.95 -4.00
N ASN A 355 -0.62 -11.46 -3.31
CA ASN A 355 0.64 -11.92 -3.92
C ASN A 355 1.35 -10.89 -4.81
N GLY A 356 0.91 -9.63 -4.78
CA GLY A 356 1.44 -8.57 -5.62
C GLY A 356 2.60 -7.81 -4.97
N VAL A 357 3.26 -6.98 -5.78
CA VAL A 357 4.31 -6.07 -5.33
C VAL A 357 3.98 -4.65 -5.75
N ILE A 358 4.00 -3.74 -4.80
CA ILE A 358 4.00 -2.30 -5.03
C ILE A 358 5.30 -1.76 -4.44
N LYS A 359 6.18 -1.25 -5.29
CA LYS A 359 7.54 -0.85 -4.89
C LYS A 359 7.88 0.54 -5.41
N ALA A 360 8.47 1.35 -4.56
CA ALA A 360 9.02 2.64 -4.93
C ALA A 360 10.45 2.79 -4.41
N ALA A 361 11.29 3.52 -5.14
CA ALA A 361 12.56 3.96 -4.61
C ALA A 361 12.39 5.06 -3.56
N LYS A 362 11.43 5.96 -3.78
CA LYS A 362 11.03 7.00 -2.83
C LYS A 362 9.72 6.60 -2.18
N ASP A 363 8.72 7.47 -2.14
CA ASP A 363 7.54 7.27 -1.31
C ASP A 363 6.48 6.41 -2.00
N ILE A 364 5.70 5.68 -1.21
CA ILE A 364 4.43 5.08 -1.65
C ILE A 364 3.31 5.83 -0.94
N ASN A 365 2.41 6.45 -1.71
CA ASN A 365 1.25 7.16 -1.18
C ASN A 365 -0.03 6.51 -1.71
N THR A 366 -0.94 6.10 -0.81
CA THR A 366 -2.23 5.53 -1.22
C THR A 366 -3.41 6.23 -0.57
N ILE A 367 -4.44 6.50 -1.36
CA ILE A 367 -5.77 6.87 -0.90
C ILE A 367 -6.75 5.80 -1.41
N SER A 368 -7.49 5.16 -0.51
CA SER A 368 -8.50 4.13 -0.82
C SER A 368 -9.67 4.18 0.15
N ASN A 369 -10.76 3.46 -0.15
CA ASN A 369 -11.69 3.04 0.89
C ASN A 369 -11.11 1.84 1.66
N THR A 370 -10.80 0.77 0.96
CA THR A 370 -10.26 -0.45 1.59
C THR A 370 -8.98 -0.87 0.89
N LEU A 371 -7.97 -1.26 1.67
CA LEU A 371 -6.71 -1.80 1.17
C LEU A 371 -6.56 -3.25 1.64
N VAL A 372 -6.38 -4.16 0.69
CA VAL A 372 -6.15 -5.60 0.94
C VAL A 372 -4.77 -5.99 0.41
N ASN A 373 -3.86 -6.33 1.32
CA ASN A 373 -2.49 -6.76 1.03
C ASN A 373 -2.27 -8.20 1.53
N ASP A 374 -2.92 -9.16 0.88
CA ASP A 374 -2.82 -10.58 1.25
C ASP A 374 -1.60 -11.24 0.60
N ASN A 375 -0.62 -11.68 1.37
CA ASN A 375 0.66 -12.20 0.87
C ASN A 375 1.37 -11.21 -0.06
N GLY A 376 1.03 -9.93 0.01
CA GLY A 376 1.55 -8.88 -0.85
C GLY A 376 2.68 -8.10 -0.19
N LEU A 377 3.38 -7.30 -0.99
CA LEU A 377 4.45 -6.42 -0.52
C LEU A 377 4.18 -4.98 -0.96
N PHE A 378 4.25 -4.06 -0.01
CA PHE A 378 4.51 -2.64 -0.25
C PHE A 378 5.93 -2.34 0.24
N LYS A 379 6.81 -1.89 -0.66
CA LYS A 379 8.22 -1.62 -0.32
C LYS A 379 8.70 -0.26 -0.80
N SER A 380 9.08 0.59 0.13
CA SER A 380 9.86 1.80 -0.16
C SER A 380 11.33 1.57 0.22
N THR A 381 12.26 1.80 -0.72
CA THR A 381 13.70 1.55 -0.46
C THR A 381 14.46 2.74 0.07
N ASN A 382 14.03 3.98 -0.17
CA ASN A 382 14.68 5.20 0.35
C ASN A 382 13.66 6.25 0.82
N GLY A 383 12.38 5.91 0.88
CA GLY A 383 11.27 6.81 1.19
C GLY A 383 10.36 6.28 2.29
N ASP A 384 9.22 6.95 2.43
CA ASP A 384 8.18 6.65 3.39
C ASP A 384 7.04 5.84 2.73
N ILE A 385 6.23 5.14 3.53
CA ILE A 385 4.94 4.56 3.09
C ILE A 385 3.82 5.31 3.82
N ASN A 386 2.94 5.97 3.07
CA ASN A 386 1.78 6.70 3.59
C ASN A 386 0.49 6.06 3.06
N ILE A 387 -0.24 5.39 3.94
CA ILE A 387 -1.50 4.72 3.61
C ILE A 387 -2.66 5.47 4.27
N HIS A 388 -3.58 5.98 3.45
CA HIS A 388 -4.84 6.56 3.89
C HIS A 388 -6.02 5.75 3.34
N SER A 389 -6.68 5.00 4.21
CA SER A 389 -7.91 4.28 3.89
C SER A 389 -9.08 4.89 4.63
N THR A 390 -10.18 5.21 3.95
CA THR A 390 -11.41 5.69 4.61
C THR A 390 -12.20 4.57 5.28
N GLY A 391 -11.81 3.31 5.06
CA GLY A 391 -12.34 2.08 5.63
C GLY A 391 -11.25 1.21 6.25
N ALA A 392 -11.28 -0.09 5.98
CA ALA A 392 -10.39 -1.08 6.59
C ALA A 392 -9.08 -1.30 5.81
N ILE A 393 -8.04 -1.70 6.53
CA ILE A 393 -6.81 -2.24 5.97
C ILE A 393 -6.65 -3.68 6.43
N TYR A 394 -6.47 -4.58 5.47
CA TYR A 394 -6.14 -5.98 5.71
C TYR A 394 -4.71 -6.23 5.23
N ASN A 395 -3.77 -6.39 6.16
CA ASN A 395 -2.40 -6.79 5.88
C ASN A 395 -2.19 -8.20 6.41
N ARG A 396 -2.21 -9.19 5.51
CA ARG A 396 -2.24 -10.61 5.89
C ARG A 396 -1.15 -11.39 5.16
N ASP A 397 -0.58 -12.39 5.78
CA ASP A 397 0.37 -13.31 5.12
C ASP A 397 0.04 -14.78 5.43
N SER A 398 0.52 -15.69 4.59
CA SER A 398 0.24 -17.13 4.69
C SER A 398 0.80 -17.74 5.97
N ILE A 399 -0.03 -18.54 6.65
CA ILE A 399 0.33 -19.30 7.86
C ILE A 399 1.50 -20.28 7.59
N GLN A 400 1.76 -20.66 6.33
CA GLN A 400 2.84 -21.59 5.99
C GLN A 400 4.24 -20.98 6.14
N LEU A 401 4.38 -19.65 5.99
CA LEU A 401 5.64 -18.92 6.16
C LEU A 401 5.36 -17.64 6.99
N PRO A 402 5.10 -17.80 8.29
CA PRO A 402 4.71 -16.68 9.14
C PRO A 402 5.79 -15.60 9.16
N ASN A 403 5.38 -14.33 9.16
CA ASN A 403 6.27 -13.16 9.22
C ASN A 403 7.36 -13.12 8.13
N ASN A 404 7.04 -13.47 6.88
CA ASN A 404 8.02 -13.36 5.82
C ASN A 404 8.54 -11.91 5.74
N PRO A 405 9.85 -11.64 5.95
CA PRO A 405 10.39 -10.29 6.01
C PRO A 405 10.34 -9.56 4.65
N ASN A 406 9.86 -10.23 3.60
CA ASN A 406 9.64 -9.67 2.27
C ASN A 406 8.15 -9.49 1.95
N LYS A 407 7.27 -9.53 2.96
CA LYS A 407 5.82 -9.34 2.85
C LYS A 407 5.33 -8.29 3.85
N GLY A 408 4.18 -7.70 3.56
CA GLY A 408 3.60 -6.63 4.36
C GLY A 408 4.03 -5.24 3.89
N PHE A 409 4.09 -4.29 4.84
CA PHE A 409 4.47 -2.90 4.58
C PHE A 409 5.88 -2.63 5.10
N ILE A 410 6.80 -2.25 4.23
CA ILE A 410 8.22 -2.13 4.57
C ILE A 410 8.79 -0.83 3.98
N ALA A 411 9.17 0.10 4.85
CA ALA A 411 9.83 1.34 4.46
C ALA A 411 11.21 1.46 5.13
N GLU A 412 12.24 1.88 4.40
CA GLU A 412 13.55 2.21 5.00
C GLU A 412 13.52 3.53 5.80
N ARG A 413 12.49 4.36 5.62
CA ARG A 413 12.24 5.53 6.46
C ARG A 413 10.99 5.33 7.34
N ASP A 414 9.90 6.05 7.08
CA ASP A 414 8.73 6.06 7.96
C ASP A 414 7.55 5.29 7.37
N VAL A 415 6.68 4.77 8.24
CA VAL A 415 5.37 4.21 7.85
C VAL A 415 4.28 4.98 8.58
N SER A 416 3.34 5.58 7.84
CA SER A 416 2.16 6.24 8.38
C SER A 416 0.88 5.60 7.84
N ILE A 417 0.02 5.14 8.75
CA ILE A 417 -1.25 4.47 8.43
C ILE A 417 -2.41 5.26 9.06
N ASN A 418 -3.41 5.61 8.26
CA ASN A 418 -4.68 6.17 8.69
C ASN A 418 -5.83 5.30 8.15
N ALA A 419 -6.67 4.77 9.04
CA ALA A 419 -7.77 3.88 8.68
C ALA A 419 -8.94 3.94 9.68
N ILE A 420 -10.07 3.29 9.35
CA ILE A 420 -11.06 2.93 10.38
C ILE A 420 -10.52 1.77 11.22
N SER A 421 -10.01 0.73 10.57
CA SER A 421 -9.40 -0.42 11.24
C SER A 421 -8.19 -0.94 10.48
N LEU A 422 -7.25 -1.51 11.22
CA LEU A 422 -6.09 -2.22 10.70
C LEU A 422 -6.09 -3.64 11.26
N LEU A 423 -6.24 -4.64 10.39
CA LEU A 423 -5.93 -6.02 10.69
C LEU A 423 -4.52 -6.33 10.15
N ASN A 424 -3.57 -6.53 11.05
CA ASN A 424 -2.25 -7.07 10.75
C ASN A 424 -2.19 -8.52 11.24
N GLU A 425 -2.38 -9.49 10.35
CA GLU A 425 -2.46 -10.90 10.69
C GLU A 425 -1.33 -11.68 10.02
N ASN A 426 -0.48 -12.30 10.83
CA ASN A 426 0.70 -13.03 10.39
C ASN A 426 1.66 -12.24 9.48
N SER A 427 1.59 -10.90 9.51
CA SER A 427 2.26 -10.01 8.56
C SER A 427 3.09 -8.95 9.27
N ASN A 428 3.89 -8.22 8.48
CA ASN A 428 4.82 -7.22 8.96
C ASN A 428 4.37 -5.80 8.61
N VAL A 429 4.55 -4.87 9.55
CA VAL A 429 4.60 -3.43 9.32
C VAL A 429 5.94 -2.93 9.88
N THR A 430 6.87 -2.58 9.00
CA THR A 430 8.26 -2.27 9.37
C THR A 430 8.68 -0.90 8.85
N ALA A 431 9.19 -0.05 9.75
CA ALA A 431 9.78 1.25 9.44
C ALA A 431 11.26 1.29 9.84
N GLY A 432 12.13 1.76 8.94
CA GLY A 432 13.54 1.99 9.24
C GLY A 432 13.79 3.17 10.20
N ARG A 433 12.78 4.00 10.47
CA ARG A 433 12.82 5.10 11.44
C ARG A 433 11.58 5.11 12.33
N ASP A 434 10.51 5.79 11.92
CA ASP A 434 9.33 6.03 12.75
C ASP A 434 8.07 5.39 12.14
N LEU A 435 7.21 4.85 12.99
CA LEU A 435 5.94 4.22 12.60
C LEU A 435 4.80 4.90 13.35
N ASN A 436 3.79 5.33 12.62
CA ASN A 436 2.58 5.97 13.15
C ASN A 436 1.32 5.30 12.60
N ILE A 437 0.52 4.69 13.47
CA ILE A 437 -0.79 4.12 13.13
C ILE A 437 -1.87 4.93 13.82
N LYS A 438 -2.84 5.41 13.06
CA LYS A 438 -4.07 6.05 13.53
C LYS A 438 -5.26 5.29 12.97
N ALA A 439 -5.90 4.47 13.80
CA ALA A 439 -7.14 3.79 13.46
C ALA A 439 -8.30 4.41 14.24
N GLN A 440 -9.46 4.60 13.63
CA GLN A 440 -10.62 5.14 14.35
C GLN A 440 -11.23 4.11 15.31
N SER A 441 -11.08 2.82 15.02
CA SER A 441 -11.70 1.71 15.77
C SER A 441 -10.66 0.74 16.30
N THR A 442 -10.14 -0.17 15.47
CA THR A 442 -9.26 -1.25 15.93
C THR A 442 -7.90 -1.26 15.23
N VAL A 443 -6.88 -1.64 16.00
CA VAL A 443 -5.62 -2.15 15.49
C VAL A 443 -5.45 -3.56 16.04
N ASP A 444 -5.62 -4.55 15.19
CA ASP A 444 -5.50 -5.96 15.54
C ASP A 444 -4.19 -6.50 14.99
N ASN A 445 -3.22 -6.70 15.87
CA ASN A 445 -1.92 -7.31 15.56
C ASN A 445 -1.94 -8.75 16.09
N ILE A 446 -2.11 -9.72 15.20
CA ILE A 446 -2.42 -11.10 15.61
C ILE A 446 -1.62 -12.14 14.84
N SER A 447 -1.58 -13.37 15.36
CA SER A 447 -1.12 -14.55 14.62
C SER A 447 0.36 -14.48 14.18
N ASN A 448 1.27 -14.20 15.11
CA ASN A 448 2.72 -13.97 14.92
C ASN A 448 3.11 -12.59 14.37
N SER A 449 2.16 -11.75 13.98
CA SER A 449 2.42 -10.46 13.36
C SER A 449 3.42 -9.56 14.10
N LYS A 450 4.11 -8.71 13.31
CA LYS A 450 5.05 -7.72 13.82
C LYS A 450 4.75 -6.31 13.34
N ILE A 451 4.78 -5.36 14.27
CA ILE A 451 4.79 -3.92 14.01
C ILE A 451 6.07 -3.36 14.62
N THR A 452 7.03 -2.95 13.79
CA THR A 452 8.39 -2.61 14.24
C THR A 452 8.90 -1.32 13.63
N ALA A 453 9.58 -0.50 14.44
CA ALA A 453 10.32 0.67 13.99
C ALA A 453 11.66 0.80 14.71
N LYS A 454 12.69 1.38 14.06
CA LYS A 454 14.00 1.56 14.71
C LYS A 454 14.00 2.66 15.77
N ARG A 455 13.19 3.72 15.63
CA ARG A 455 13.20 4.91 16.51
C ARG A 455 11.91 5.11 17.28
N LYS A 456 10.75 5.16 16.62
CA LYS A 456 9.49 5.46 17.31
C LYS A 456 8.37 4.59 16.77
N VAL A 457 7.54 4.09 17.68
CA VAL A 457 6.23 3.51 17.35
C VAL A 457 5.15 4.34 18.04
N SER A 458 4.16 4.80 17.28
CA SER A 458 2.96 5.48 17.77
C SER A 458 1.74 4.70 17.30
N VAL A 459 0.84 4.32 18.21
CA VAL A 459 -0.43 3.70 17.86
C VAL A 459 -1.55 4.45 18.56
N SER A 460 -2.53 4.91 17.79
CA SER A 460 -3.77 5.52 18.29
C SER A 460 -4.98 4.76 17.74
N ALA A 461 -5.82 4.23 18.63
CA ALA A 461 -7.01 3.45 18.30
C ALA A 461 -8.04 3.47 19.46
N MET A 462 -9.25 2.96 19.25
CA MET A 462 -10.12 2.62 20.39
C MET A 462 -9.64 1.34 21.06
N ASN A 463 -9.40 0.30 20.26
CA ASN A 463 -8.91 -1.00 20.75
C ASN A 463 -7.60 -1.37 20.07
N LEU A 464 -6.59 -1.70 20.87
CA LEU A 464 -5.33 -2.28 20.41
C LEU A 464 -5.24 -3.72 20.92
N THR A 465 -5.30 -4.67 19.99
CA THR A 465 -5.23 -6.10 20.27
C THR A 465 -3.86 -6.62 19.87
N GLN A 466 -3.13 -7.23 20.79
CA GLN A 466 -1.88 -7.97 20.56
C GLN A 466 -2.11 -9.43 20.96
N LEU A 467 -2.23 -10.33 19.97
CA LEU A 467 -2.43 -11.76 20.20
C LEU A 467 -1.34 -12.56 19.49
N SER A 468 -0.46 -13.20 20.28
CA SER A 468 0.74 -13.87 19.78
C SER A 468 1.52 -12.98 18.81
N SER A 469 1.86 -11.75 19.20
CA SER A 469 2.38 -10.72 18.29
C SER A 469 3.46 -9.84 18.93
N GLU A 470 4.13 -9.02 18.12
CA GLU A 470 5.17 -8.10 18.58
C GLU A 470 4.90 -6.65 18.15
N LEU A 471 4.98 -5.73 19.11
CA LEU A 471 5.06 -4.29 18.88
C LEU A 471 6.41 -3.79 19.41
N ASN A 472 7.26 -3.25 18.54
CA ASN A 472 8.66 -3.00 18.89
C ASN A 472 9.21 -1.65 18.37
N ALA A 473 9.57 -0.76 19.29
CA ALA A 473 10.40 0.41 19.01
C ALA A 473 11.85 0.12 19.43
N GLN A 474 12.70 -0.32 18.51
CA GLN A 474 13.99 -0.96 18.84
C GLN A 474 14.92 -0.08 19.68
N ASN A 475 15.16 1.17 19.27
CA ASN A 475 16.15 2.07 19.89
C ASN A 475 15.53 3.38 20.37
N GLY A 476 14.20 3.47 20.43
CA GLY A 476 13.55 4.68 20.88
C GLY A 476 12.19 4.42 21.47
N LYS A 477 11.37 5.47 21.55
CA LYS A 477 10.19 5.49 22.42
C LYS A 477 8.96 4.88 21.77
N MET A 478 8.02 4.48 22.61
CA MET A 478 6.70 4.04 22.18
C MET A 478 5.61 4.89 22.82
N ASP A 479 4.65 5.33 22.02
CA ASP A 479 3.45 6.04 22.48
C ASP A 479 2.21 5.23 22.04
N ILE A 480 1.40 4.75 22.98
CA ILE A 480 0.16 4.01 22.74
C ILE A 480 -0.99 4.79 23.36
N ASP A 481 -1.98 5.12 22.53
CA ASP A 481 -3.25 5.72 22.92
C ASP A 481 -4.38 4.78 22.44
N ALA A 482 -4.92 3.99 23.37
CA ALA A 482 -5.96 3.00 23.10
C ALA A 482 -7.20 3.32 23.94
N SER A 483 -8.04 4.24 23.48
CA SER A 483 -9.05 4.91 24.33
C SER A 483 -10.03 3.98 25.06
N VAL A 484 -10.26 2.77 24.56
CA VAL A 484 -11.12 1.75 25.20
C VAL A 484 -10.30 0.64 25.81
N SER A 485 -9.42 -0.03 25.04
CA SER A 485 -8.65 -1.14 25.60
C SER A 485 -7.33 -1.44 24.87
N LEU A 486 -6.36 -1.88 25.66
CA LEU A 486 -5.14 -2.53 25.19
C LEU A 486 -5.10 -3.96 25.76
N THR A 487 -5.10 -4.96 24.88
CA THR A 487 -4.92 -6.37 25.25
C THR A 487 -3.57 -6.88 24.74
N ASN A 488 -2.76 -7.43 25.64
CA ASN A 488 -1.47 -8.05 25.34
C ASN A 488 -1.42 -9.46 25.94
N ASP A 489 -1.60 -10.48 25.09
CA ASP A 489 -1.71 -11.87 25.54
C ASP A 489 -0.38 -12.49 25.99
N SER A 490 -0.44 -13.72 26.49
CA SER A 490 0.66 -14.40 27.17
C SER A 490 1.90 -14.66 26.31
N VAL A 491 1.76 -14.55 24.99
CA VAL A 491 2.84 -14.76 24.01
C VAL A 491 3.26 -13.43 23.37
N SER A 492 2.47 -12.37 23.53
CA SER A 492 2.75 -11.07 22.94
C SER A 492 3.78 -10.26 23.72
N LYS A 493 4.50 -9.43 22.96
CA LYS A 493 5.54 -8.53 23.47
C LYS A 493 5.33 -7.11 22.96
N ILE A 494 5.21 -6.17 23.89
CA ILE A 494 5.31 -4.73 23.66
C ILE A 494 6.68 -4.29 24.18
N HIS A 495 7.51 -3.74 23.31
CA HIS A 495 8.91 -3.43 23.62
C HIS A 495 9.36 -2.06 23.11
N SER A 496 10.10 -1.34 23.95
CA SER A 496 10.75 -0.09 23.60
C SER A 496 12.17 -0.04 24.15
N GLY A 497 13.14 0.32 23.31
CA GLY A 497 14.51 0.59 23.75
C GLY A 497 14.66 1.88 24.58
N LYS A 498 13.60 2.69 24.71
CA LYS A 498 13.51 3.84 25.61
C LYS A 498 12.23 3.72 26.43
N LEU A 499 11.53 4.83 26.66
CA LEU A 499 10.31 4.89 27.44
C LEU A 499 9.09 4.42 26.64
N ILE A 500 8.09 3.92 27.37
CA ILE A 500 6.74 3.65 26.89
C ILE A 500 5.76 4.63 27.56
N ASN A 501 4.90 5.27 26.77
CA ASN A 501 3.70 5.92 27.28
C ASN A 501 2.48 5.12 26.84
N ILE A 502 1.66 4.67 27.78
CA ILE A 502 0.37 4.02 27.52
C ILE A 502 -0.73 4.86 28.15
N GLU A 503 -1.71 5.23 27.33
CA GLU A 503 -2.98 5.81 27.75
C GLU A 503 -4.10 4.90 27.23
N THR A 504 -4.92 4.37 28.13
CA THR A 504 -6.05 3.49 27.78
C THR A 504 -7.09 3.48 28.88
N TYR A 505 -8.35 3.15 28.61
CA TYR A 505 -9.29 2.91 29.70
C TYR A 505 -9.03 1.59 30.42
N LYS A 506 -8.68 0.52 29.68
CA LYS A 506 -8.43 -0.81 30.21
C LYS A 506 -7.19 -1.44 29.60
N LEU A 507 -6.19 -1.73 30.43
CA LEU A 507 -5.01 -2.49 30.06
C LEU A 507 -5.12 -3.92 30.60
N VAL A 508 -5.15 -4.91 29.71
CA VAL A 508 -5.04 -6.34 30.04
C VAL A 508 -3.70 -6.86 29.52
N ASN A 509 -2.78 -7.13 30.44
CA ASN A 509 -1.48 -7.70 30.15
C ASN A 509 -1.35 -9.08 30.80
N THR A 510 -1.28 -10.12 29.99
CA THR A 510 -0.79 -11.43 30.40
C THR A 510 0.55 -11.76 29.74
N GLY A 511 1.02 -10.91 28.82
CA GLY A 511 2.32 -10.96 28.14
C GLY A 511 3.38 -10.07 28.76
N SER A 512 4.29 -9.59 27.91
CA SER A 512 5.39 -8.68 28.29
C SER A 512 5.18 -7.26 27.80
N ILE A 513 5.35 -6.28 28.69
CA ILE A 513 5.48 -4.85 28.36
C ILE A 513 6.82 -4.37 28.92
N ILE A 514 7.78 -4.04 28.05
CA ILE A 514 9.17 -3.81 28.43
C ILE A 514 9.70 -2.49 27.87
N SER A 515 10.28 -1.67 28.73
CA SER A 515 11.03 -0.46 28.37
C SER A 515 12.44 -0.49 28.96
N ASP A 516 13.45 -0.31 28.12
CA ASP A 516 14.86 -0.44 28.54
C ASP A 516 15.42 0.84 29.17
N ASN A 517 14.80 2.00 28.95
CA ASN A 517 15.33 3.27 29.44
C ASN A 517 14.26 4.34 29.65
N GLY A 518 14.64 5.46 30.26
CA GLY A 518 13.76 6.60 30.50
C GLY A 518 12.76 6.38 31.63
N LEU A 519 11.71 7.21 31.62
CA LEU A 519 10.56 7.12 32.51
C LEU A 519 9.35 6.72 31.67
N SER A 520 8.85 5.51 31.92
CA SER A 520 7.64 4.98 31.28
C SER A 520 6.42 5.34 32.11
N ASN A 521 5.33 5.69 31.44
CA ASN A 521 4.08 6.09 32.06
C ASN A 521 2.95 5.16 31.59
N ILE A 522 2.18 4.63 32.52
CA ILE A 522 0.95 3.88 32.25
C ILE A 522 -0.18 4.64 32.94
N THR A 523 -1.08 5.22 32.15
CA THR A 523 -2.31 5.87 32.63
C THR A 523 -3.49 5.04 32.18
N THR A 524 -4.26 4.50 33.13
CA THR A 524 -5.43 3.69 32.84
C THR A 524 -6.53 3.84 33.87
N SER A 525 -7.75 3.38 33.60
CA SER A 525 -8.74 3.17 34.67
C SER A 525 -8.49 1.82 35.34
N VAL A 526 -8.37 0.77 34.52
CA VAL A 526 -8.14 -0.60 35.00
C VAL A 526 -6.84 -1.14 34.41
N LEU A 527 -5.92 -1.57 35.28
CA LEU A 527 -4.73 -2.34 34.91
C LEU A 527 -4.87 -3.76 35.44
N SER A 528 -4.92 -4.75 34.54
CA SER A 528 -4.79 -6.17 34.87
C SER A 528 -3.47 -6.68 34.33
N ASN A 529 -2.53 -6.99 35.22
CA ASN A 529 -1.23 -7.60 34.94
C ASN A 529 -1.18 -9.07 35.42
N ASN A 530 -2.30 -9.79 35.29
CA ASN A 530 -2.43 -11.12 35.87
C ASN A 530 -1.51 -12.12 35.16
N ALA A 531 -0.60 -12.76 35.90
CA ALA A 531 0.48 -13.58 35.33
C ALA A 531 1.29 -12.86 34.23
N GLY A 532 1.24 -11.53 34.21
CA GLY A 532 1.89 -10.66 33.22
C GLY A 532 3.22 -10.12 33.73
N TYR A 533 4.03 -9.61 32.81
CA TYR A 533 5.31 -8.99 33.12
C TYR A 533 5.37 -7.56 32.58
N ILE A 534 5.55 -6.60 33.49
CA ILE A 534 5.82 -5.20 33.15
C ILE A 534 7.22 -4.85 33.66
N LYS A 535 8.09 -4.38 32.76
CA LYS A 535 9.45 -3.95 33.05
C LYS A 535 9.69 -2.53 32.56
N ALA A 536 10.30 -1.69 33.39
CA ALA A 536 10.85 -0.40 32.94
C ALA A 536 12.15 -0.06 33.65
N LYS A 537 12.85 0.97 33.17
CA LYS A 537 13.91 1.61 33.97
C LYS A 537 13.34 2.43 35.12
N ASN A 538 12.44 3.37 34.81
CA ASN A 538 11.57 4.01 35.80
C ASN A 538 10.14 3.85 35.31
N LEU A 539 9.21 3.63 36.23
CA LEU A 539 7.81 3.35 35.91
C LEU A 539 6.88 4.17 36.79
N ASP A 540 6.05 4.98 36.16
CA ASP A 540 4.90 5.63 36.79
C ASP A 540 3.62 4.94 36.31
N ILE A 541 2.81 4.46 37.25
CA ILE A 541 1.50 3.87 36.98
C ILE A 541 0.45 4.73 37.67
N LYS A 542 -0.52 5.21 36.90
CA LYS A 542 -1.72 5.87 37.40
C LYS A 542 -2.93 5.06 36.98
N SER A 543 -3.67 4.54 37.96
CA SER A 543 -4.88 3.76 37.73
C SER A 543 -5.99 4.07 38.71
N HIS A 544 -7.22 3.60 38.45
CA HIS A 544 -8.21 3.47 39.51
C HIS A 544 -8.03 2.12 40.22
N ASP A 545 -7.99 1.05 39.42
CA ASP A 545 -7.78 -0.32 39.88
C ASP A 545 -6.52 -0.91 39.25
N LEU A 546 -5.64 -1.47 40.07
CA LEU A 546 -4.46 -2.21 39.62
C LEU A 546 -4.52 -3.63 40.20
N ASN A 547 -4.61 -4.62 39.32
CA ASN A 547 -4.51 -6.03 39.65
C ASN A 547 -3.21 -6.61 39.10
N ASN A 548 -2.33 -7.06 40.00
CA ASN A 548 -1.05 -7.73 39.72
C ASN A 548 -1.05 -9.17 40.25
N LEU A 549 -2.21 -9.84 40.24
CA LEU A 549 -2.37 -11.22 40.71
C LEU A 549 -1.44 -12.18 39.96
N GLY A 550 -0.53 -12.84 40.68
CA GLY A 550 0.47 -13.73 40.07
C GLY A 550 1.39 -13.05 39.04
N GLY A 551 1.40 -11.72 38.99
CA GLY A 551 2.15 -10.90 38.03
C GLY A 551 3.44 -10.35 38.59
N LEU A 552 4.28 -9.79 37.71
CA LEU A 552 5.49 -9.06 38.07
C LEU A 552 5.47 -7.66 37.45
N ILE A 553 5.60 -6.64 38.30
CA ILE A 553 5.90 -5.26 37.89
C ILE A 553 7.28 -4.93 38.46
N ASN A 554 8.27 -4.79 37.58
CA ASN A 554 9.66 -4.51 37.95
C ASN A 554 10.14 -3.18 37.34
N ALA A 555 10.68 -2.29 38.16
CA ALA A 555 11.44 -1.14 37.67
C ALA A 555 12.91 -1.24 38.07
N GLU A 556 13.85 -1.04 37.13
CA GLU A 556 15.28 -1.12 37.47
C GLU A 556 15.69 -0.07 38.51
N SER A 557 15.11 1.13 38.42
CA SER A 557 15.32 2.23 39.37
C SER A 557 14.06 2.47 40.20
N ASN A 558 13.12 3.29 39.74
CA ASN A 558 11.99 3.72 40.57
C ASN A 558 10.65 3.24 40.03
N LEU A 559 9.78 2.81 40.93
CA LEU A 559 8.40 2.43 40.66
C LEU A 559 7.47 3.33 41.48
N ASN A 560 6.67 4.15 40.81
CA ASN A 560 5.65 4.97 41.45
C ASN A 560 4.28 4.46 41.00
N ILE A 561 3.40 4.16 41.96
CA ILE A 561 2.04 3.70 41.70
C ILE A 561 1.08 4.65 42.42
N GLU A 562 0.14 5.21 41.68
CA GLU A 562 -1.00 5.95 42.18
C GLU A 562 -2.28 5.23 41.75
N THR A 563 -2.97 4.58 42.69
CA THR A 563 -4.17 3.79 42.39
C THR A 563 -5.12 3.75 43.58
N SER A 564 -6.43 3.76 43.36
CA SER A 564 -7.39 3.65 44.48
C SER A 564 -7.28 2.28 45.15
N ALA A 565 -7.36 1.20 44.36
CA ALA A 565 -7.16 -0.15 44.84
C ALA A 565 -5.97 -0.82 44.13
N LEU A 566 -5.08 -1.44 44.93
CA LEU A 566 -3.96 -2.24 44.44
C LEU A 566 -4.09 -3.67 44.98
N ASN A 567 -4.28 -4.62 44.07
CA ASN A 567 -4.23 -6.04 44.37
C ASN A 567 -2.89 -6.64 43.90
N ASN A 568 -2.00 -6.95 44.83
CA ASN A 568 -0.73 -7.65 44.63
C ASN A 568 -0.75 -9.05 45.29
N THR A 569 -1.93 -9.64 45.41
CA THR A 569 -2.14 -10.94 46.05
C THR A 569 -1.55 -12.07 45.20
N TYR A 570 -1.07 -13.15 45.84
CA TYR A 570 -0.46 -14.34 45.19
C TYR A 570 0.60 -14.00 44.13
N SER A 571 1.30 -12.88 44.31
CA SER A 571 2.26 -12.44 43.30
C SER A 571 3.50 -13.32 43.24
N ASP A 572 3.78 -14.09 44.29
CA ASP A 572 4.81 -15.11 44.33
C ASP A 572 4.58 -16.25 43.31
N GLU A 573 3.33 -16.54 42.95
CA GLU A 573 2.95 -17.52 41.93
C GLU A 573 3.51 -17.19 40.53
N PHE A 574 3.98 -15.96 40.29
CA PHE A 574 4.71 -15.62 39.07
C PHE A 574 5.90 -16.56 38.80
N GLN A 575 6.48 -17.16 39.85
CA GLN A 575 7.56 -18.14 39.71
C GLN A 575 7.17 -19.34 38.83
N TYR A 576 5.87 -19.64 38.70
CA TYR A 576 5.35 -20.72 37.86
C TYR A 576 5.21 -20.31 36.38
N VAL A 577 5.24 -19.01 36.07
CA VAL A 577 5.10 -18.48 34.70
C VAL A 577 6.32 -17.70 34.21
N ASN A 578 7.33 -17.47 35.06
CA ASN A 578 8.50 -16.64 34.77
C ASN A 578 9.30 -17.08 33.53
N THR A 579 9.37 -18.39 33.27
CA THR A 579 10.09 -18.96 32.14
C THR A 579 9.49 -18.58 30.79
N LYS A 580 8.18 -18.29 30.72
CA LYS A 580 7.54 -17.79 29.50
C LYS A 580 8.09 -16.43 29.05
N PHE A 581 8.67 -15.69 30.01
CA PHE A 581 9.31 -14.39 29.79
C PHE A 581 10.83 -14.48 29.69
N GLY A 582 11.41 -15.69 29.66
CA GLY A 582 12.85 -15.89 29.69
C GLY A 582 13.51 -15.57 31.03
N LEU A 583 12.73 -15.48 32.11
CA LEU A 583 13.23 -15.23 33.47
C LEU A 583 13.41 -16.57 34.20
N THR A 584 14.46 -16.68 35.01
CA THR A 584 14.71 -17.87 35.85
C THR A 584 14.81 -17.45 37.32
N ASN A 585 14.22 -18.24 38.22
CA ASN A 585 14.21 -17.99 39.66
C ASN A 585 13.68 -16.60 40.07
N GLN A 586 12.87 -15.97 39.23
CA GLN A 586 12.26 -14.68 39.52
C GLN A 586 10.91 -14.91 40.21
N ASN A 587 10.77 -14.40 41.43
CA ASN A 587 9.49 -14.27 42.12
C ASN A 587 8.75 -13.05 41.58
N GLY A 588 7.42 -13.02 41.67
CA GLY A 588 6.65 -11.87 41.19
C GLY A 588 6.48 -10.77 42.22
N GLY A 589 5.43 -9.97 42.03
CA GLY A 589 5.08 -8.84 42.89
C GLY A 589 5.55 -7.51 42.33
N LEU A 590 5.80 -6.57 43.23
CA LEU A 590 6.28 -5.24 42.92
C LEU A 590 7.75 -5.15 43.29
N GLN A 591 8.62 -4.87 42.32
CA GLN A 591 10.05 -4.96 42.52
C GLN A 591 10.79 -3.74 41.99
N THR A 592 11.90 -3.41 42.67
CA THR A 592 12.95 -2.58 42.09
C THR A 592 14.33 -3.14 42.31
N ASN A 593 15.20 -3.00 41.30
CA ASN A 593 16.57 -3.50 41.36
C ASN A 593 17.45 -2.63 42.27
N ASP A 594 17.51 -1.33 41.99
CA ASP A 594 18.48 -0.39 42.57
C ASP A 594 17.86 0.94 43.05
N GLY A 595 16.53 1.01 43.15
CA GLY A 595 15.84 2.21 43.61
C GLY A 595 14.63 1.94 44.51
N ALA A 596 13.62 2.81 44.42
CA ALA A 596 12.55 2.90 45.40
C ALA A 596 11.16 2.60 44.82
N ILE A 597 10.27 2.12 45.67
CA ILE A 597 8.85 1.91 45.39
C ILE A 597 8.04 2.95 46.18
N THR A 598 7.22 3.72 45.48
CA THR A 598 6.21 4.59 46.10
C THR A 598 4.82 4.12 45.71
N ILE A 599 3.94 3.89 46.69
CA ILE A 599 2.54 3.51 46.46
C ILE A 599 1.64 4.53 47.14
N LYS A 600 0.74 5.15 46.38
CA LYS A 600 -0.27 6.09 46.86
C LYS A 600 -1.66 5.59 46.48
N GLY A 601 -2.59 5.60 47.42
CA GLY A 601 -3.91 5.04 47.15
C GLY A 601 -4.87 5.02 48.32
N ASP A 602 -5.90 4.18 48.22
CA ASP A 602 -6.84 3.93 49.29
C ASP A 602 -6.57 2.56 49.94
N THR A 603 -6.48 1.48 49.16
CA THR A 603 -6.25 0.12 49.66
C THR A 603 -5.15 -0.64 48.93
N LEU A 604 -4.40 -1.46 49.67
CA LEU A 604 -3.40 -2.39 49.16
C LEU A 604 -3.62 -3.80 49.74
N TYR A 605 -3.88 -4.76 48.86
CA TYR A 605 -3.92 -6.18 49.17
C TYR A 605 -2.61 -6.84 48.74
N ASN A 606 -1.79 -7.28 49.69
CA ASN A 606 -0.52 -7.97 49.47
C ASN A 606 -0.55 -9.37 50.08
N TRP A 607 -1.67 -10.09 49.97
CA TRP A 607 -1.80 -11.43 50.56
C TRP A 607 -0.97 -12.44 49.80
N TYR A 608 -0.09 -13.20 50.47
CA TYR A 608 0.91 -14.05 49.78
C TYR A 608 1.70 -13.25 48.70
N GLY A 609 1.74 -11.93 48.83
CA GLY A 609 2.33 -11.03 47.86
C GLY A 609 3.74 -10.63 48.26
N SER A 610 4.50 -10.12 47.30
CA SER A 610 5.85 -9.61 47.52
C SER A 610 5.97 -8.17 47.03
N ILE A 611 6.51 -7.31 47.89
CA ILE A 611 6.96 -5.95 47.55
C ILE A 611 8.42 -5.86 47.99
N ALA A 612 9.33 -5.73 47.04
CA ALA A 612 10.76 -5.78 47.30
C ALA A 612 11.49 -4.66 46.57
N ALA A 613 12.04 -3.70 47.31
CA ALA A 613 12.80 -2.60 46.73
C ALA A 613 14.30 -2.75 46.96
N ASN A 614 15.10 -2.23 46.03
CA ASN A 614 16.57 -2.24 46.10
C ASN A 614 17.13 -3.66 46.33
N ILE A 615 16.64 -4.64 45.56
CA ILE A 615 17.00 -6.05 45.73
C ILE A 615 18.48 -6.34 45.49
N ASN A 616 19.15 -5.52 44.66
CA ASN A 616 20.60 -5.60 44.42
C ASN A 616 21.44 -4.85 45.47
N LYS A 617 20.79 -4.14 46.41
CA LYS A 617 21.38 -3.44 47.55
C LYS A 617 22.44 -2.39 47.20
N GLN A 618 22.39 -1.77 46.02
CA GLN A 618 23.42 -0.82 45.60
C GLN A 618 23.27 0.58 46.21
N ASN A 619 22.06 0.98 46.62
CA ASN A 619 21.77 2.38 46.92
C ASN A 619 21.43 2.60 48.40
N ILE A 620 22.42 2.76 49.28
CA ILE A 620 22.24 2.68 50.75
C ILE A 620 21.67 3.93 51.44
N ALA A 621 21.31 5.01 50.75
CA ALA A 621 21.09 6.33 51.38
C ALA A 621 19.65 6.88 51.37
N ARG A 622 18.65 6.16 50.84
CA ARG A 622 17.28 6.66 50.66
C ARG A 622 16.22 5.76 51.31
N ASN A 623 14.96 6.23 51.31
CA ASN A 623 13.81 5.36 51.58
C ASN A 623 13.60 4.46 50.36
N ASP A 624 13.53 3.15 50.60
CA ASP A 624 13.33 2.16 49.55
C ASP A 624 11.84 1.94 49.28
N ILE A 625 10.99 2.03 50.31
CA ILE A 625 9.55 1.84 50.17
C ILE A 625 8.82 2.96 50.93
N ASP A 626 7.94 3.69 50.25
CA ASP A 626 7.00 4.64 50.84
C ASP A 626 5.56 4.28 50.42
N ILE A 627 4.75 3.81 51.37
CA ILE A 627 3.35 3.43 51.15
C ILE A 627 2.47 4.45 51.86
N ILE A 628 1.58 5.10 51.12
CA ILE A 628 0.66 6.13 51.61
C ILE A 628 -0.76 5.75 51.20
N LEU A 629 -1.54 5.20 52.14
CA LEU A 629 -2.89 4.72 51.89
C LEU A 629 -3.90 5.41 52.81
N LYS A 630 -5.05 5.82 52.26
CA LYS A 630 -6.13 6.42 53.07
C LYS A 630 -6.87 5.39 53.92
N ALA A 631 -7.04 4.18 53.40
CA ALA A 631 -7.75 3.08 54.07
C ALA A 631 -6.76 2.01 54.56
N GLY A 632 -6.69 0.83 53.95
CA GLY A 632 -6.02 -0.32 54.56
C GLY A 632 -4.84 -0.88 53.76
N LEU A 633 -3.81 -1.31 54.48
CA LEU A 633 -2.82 -2.28 53.99
C LEU A 633 -3.12 -3.65 54.59
N GLN A 634 -3.40 -4.63 53.74
CA GLN A 634 -3.50 -6.02 54.13
C GLN A 634 -2.28 -6.80 53.64
N ASN A 635 -1.39 -7.17 54.55
CA ASN A 635 -0.13 -7.86 54.29
C ASN A 635 -0.11 -9.29 54.84
N ASN A 636 -1.27 -9.94 54.97
CA ASN A 636 -1.36 -11.27 55.55
C ASN A 636 -0.58 -12.29 54.70
N TYR A 637 0.32 -13.05 55.31
CA TYR A 637 1.27 -13.96 54.63
C TYR A 637 2.14 -13.29 53.54
N GLY A 638 2.08 -11.97 53.42
CA GLY A 638 2.83 -11.19 52.44
C GLY A 638 4.19 -10.75 52.96
N ALA A 639 5.04 -10.29 52.05
CA ALA A 639 6.34 -9.75 52.36
C ALA A 639 6.50 -8.34 51.77
N ILE A 640 6.94 -7.39 52.60
CA ILE A 640 7.38 -6.05 52.23
C ILE A 640 8.82 -5.90 52.73
N THR A 641 9.79 -5.81 51.80
CA THR A 641 11.22 -5.87 52.13
C THR A 641 12.02 -4.84 51.34
N GLY A 642 13.09 -4.33 51.96
CA GLY A 642 13.95 -3.32 51.35
C GLY A 642 15.29 -3.26 52.08
N ALA A 643 16.34 -2.85 51.39
CA ALA A 643 17.70 -2.78 51.90
C ALA A 643 17.92 -1.61 52.89
N ASN A 644 17.07 -0.57 52.85
CA ASN A 644 17.21 0.65 53.63
C ASN A 644 15.95 0.97 54.45
N ASN A 645 15.52 2.23 54.42
CA ASN A 645 14.43 2.74 55.20
C ASN A 645 13.09 2.43 54.51
N GLN A 646 12.07 2.15 55.31
CA GLN A 646 10.70 1.98 54.85
C GLN A 646 9.78 2.88 55.65
N LYS A 647 8.85 3.52 54.94
CA LYS A 647 7.80 4.33 55.54
C LYS A 647 6.44 3.81 55.08
N ILE A 648 5.56 3.54 56.03
CA ILE A 648 4.22 3.02 55.79
C ILE A 648 3.25 3.92 56.54
N ASN A 649 2.47 4.70 55.82
CA ASN A 649 1.42 5.56 56.32
C ASN A 649 0.08 5.06 55.82
N VAL A 650 -0.75 4.53 56.71
CA VAL A 650 -2.00 3.83 56.33
C VAL A 650 -3.15 4.20 57.28
N GLY A 651 -4.40 3.97 56.88
CA GLY A 651 -5.52 3.99 57.83
C GLY A 651 -5.41 2.81 58.81
N ASN A 652 -5.44 1.57 58.30
CA ASN A 652 -5.22 0.35 59.07
C ASN A 652 -4.13 -0.54 58.45
N LEU A 653 -3.44 -1.32 59.28
CA LEU A 653 -2.49 -2.36 58.86
C LEU A 653 -2.92 -3.70 59.45
N ASP A 654 -3.20 -4.67 58.58
CA ASP A 654 -3.40 -6.08 58.97
C ASP A 654 -2.19 -6.89 58.46
N ASN A 655 -1.41 -7.48 59.38
CA ASN A 655 -0.15 -8.18 59.09
C ASN A 655 -0.14 -9.57 59.74
N TYR A 656 -1.16 -10.39 59.49
CA TYR A 656 -1.25 -11.75 60.00
C TYR A 656 -0.22 -12.67 59.34
N ALA A 657 0.71 -13.25 60.09
CA ALA A 657 1.80 -14.09 59.56
C ALA A 657 2.58 -13.43 58.39
N GLY A 658 2.48 -12.10 58.28
CA GLY A 658 3.11 -11.31 57.24
C GLY A 658 4.42 -10.70 57.72
N LYS A 659 5.23 -10.21 56.79
CA LYS A 659 6.53 -9.62 57.07
C LYS A 659 6.64 -8.24 56.46
N ILE A 660 7.02 -7.27 57.28
CA ILE A 660 7.46 -5.93 56.89
C ILE A 660 8.84 -5.74 57.53
N ALA A 661 9.89 -5.76 56.71
CA ALA A 661 11.26 -5.77 57.19
C ALA A 661 12.14 -4.78 56.44
N ALA A 662 12.64 -3.77 57.14
CA ALA A 662 13.52 -2.73 56.61
C ALA A 662 15.01 -3.02 56.93
N GLY A 663 15.89 -2.91 55.93
CA GLY A 663 17.33 -3.12 56.16
C GLY A 663 18.00 -2.01 56.98
N LYS A 664 17.34 -0.87 57.20
CA LYS A 664 17.77 0.21 58.12
C LYS A 664 16.69 0.59 59.11
N ASN A 665 15.83 1.56 58.80
CA ASN A 665 14.77 2.02 59.71
C ASN A 665 13.38 1.67 59.15
N LEU A 666 12.49 1.18 59.99
CA LEU A 666 11.08 0.98 59.67
C LEU A 666 10.24 2.04 60.40
N THR A 667 9.43 2.81 59.68
CA THR A 667 8.41 3.69 60.27
C THR A 667 7.03 3.26 59.80
N VAL A 668 6.15 2.91 60.72
CA VAL A 668 4.76 2.56 60.45
C VAL A 668 3.86 3.52 61.22
N ASP A 669 3.16 4.38 60.49
CA ASP A 669 2.15 5.30 61.01
C ASP A 669 0.76 4.82 60.54
N SER A 670 -0.14 4.57 61.49
CA SER A 670 -1.51 4.16 61.21
C SER A 670 -2.52 5.11 61.85
N ALA A 671 -3.53 5.54 61.09
CA ALA A 671 -4.57 6.45 61.60
C ALA A 671 -5.62 5.77 62.50
N ILE A 672 -5.76 4.44 62.40
CA ILE A 672 -6.81 3.66 63.09
C ILE A 672 -6.21 2.55 63.96
N ARG A 673 -5.62 1.51 63.35
CA ARG A 673 -5.00 0.40 64.09
C ARG A 673 -3.91 -0.33 63.31
N ILE A 674 -3.06 -1.02 64.05
CA ILE A 674 -2.11 -2.01 63.56
C ILE A 674 -2.40 -3.37 64.21
N GLU A 675 -2.63 -4.40 63.40
CA GLU A 675 -2.85 -5.79 63.79
C GLU A 675 -1.67 -6.66 63.30
N ASN A 676 -0.75 -7.00 64.20
CA ASN A 676 0.45 -7.79 63.91
C ASN A 676 0.42 -9.14 64.67
N SER A 677 -0.49 -10.03 64.28
CA SER A 677 -0.60 -11.38 64.86
C SER A 677 0.24 -12.38 64.07
N TYR A 678 1.14 -13.14 64.70
CA TYR A 678 2.14 -14.00 64.03
C TYR A 678 3.06 -13.29 63.03
N GLY A 679 2.91 -11.98 62.85
CA GLY A 679 3.62 -11.18 61.86
C GLY A 679 4.92 -10.59 62.38
N ILE A 680 5.73 -10.09 61.46
CA ILE A 680 7.04 -9.47 61.72
C ILE A 680 7.01 -8.03 61.22
N LEU A 681 7.21 -7.07 62.14
CA LEU A 681 7.54 -5.68 61.84
C LEU A 681 8.96 -5.42 62.33
N SER A 682 9.94 -5.42 61.44
CA SER A 682 11.35 -5.37 61.86
C SER A 682 12.21 -4.38 61.08
N SER A 683 13.30 -3.97 61.71
CA SER A 683 14.38 -3.27 61.03
C SER A 683 15.73 -3.58 61.66
N ASN A 684 16.84 -3.34 60.94
CA ASN A 684 18.18 -3.51 61.52
C ASN A 684 18.61 -2.34 62.43
N ASN A 685 17.90 -1.21 62.41
CA ASN A 685 18.21 -0.05 63.24
C ASN A 685 16.99 0.40 64.06
N THR A 686 16.23 1.41 63.63
CA THR A 686 15.07 1.90 64.38
C THR A 686 13.76 1.42 63.77
N THR A 687 12.95 0.70 64.56
CA THR A 687 11.57 0.38 64.25
C THR A 687 10.65 1.30 65.05
N LYS A 688 10.01 2.24 64.37
CA LYS A 688 9.06 3.20 64.94
C LYS A 688 7.65 2.87 64.49
N ILE A 689 6.74 2.76 65.44
CA ILE A 689 5.32 2.51 65.22
C ILE A 689 4.50 3.61 65.90
N THR A 690 3.57 4.22 65.17
CA THR A 690 2.61 5.20 65.68
C THR A 690 1.20 4.78 65.28
N SER A 691 0.31 4.54 66.24
CA SER A 691 -1.11 4.23 65.94
C SER A 691 -1.98 4.45 67.19
N PRO A 692 -3.29 4.73 67.05
CA PRO A 692 -4.19 4.72 68.21
C PRO A 692 -4.25 3.35 68.90
N THR A 693 -4.24 2.28 68.10
CA THR A 693 -4.31 0.90 68.60
C THR A 693 -3.22 0.05 67.94
N VAL A 694 -2.38 -0.59 68.75
CA VAL A 694 -1.37 -1.56 68.28
C VAL A 694 -1.62 -2.90 68.96
N THR A 695 -2.07 -3.88 68.20
CA THR A 695 -2.21 -5.27 68.62
C THR A 695 -1.04 -6.07 68.07
N ASN A 696 -0.15 -6.54 68.94
CA ASN A 696 0.92 -7.46 68.58
C ASN A 696 0.59 -8.83 69.19
N GLY A 697 -0.31 -9.56 68.52
CA GLY A 697 -0.92 -10.81 69.02
C GLY A 697 0.08 -11.93 69.30
N THR A 698 -0.41 -13.11 69.70
CA THR A 698 0.42 -14.27 70.07
C THR A 698 1.48 -14.54 68.99
N THR A 699 2.76 -14.57 69.41
CA THR A 699 3.99 -14.71 68.60
C THR A 699 4.27 -13.64 67.53
N GLY A 700 3.54 -12.53 67.50
CA GLY A 700 3.90 -11.34 66.72
C GLY A 700 5.22 -10.71 67.18
N THR A 701 6.05 -10.23 66.25
CA THR A 701 7.35 -9.63 66.53
C THR A 701 7.44 -8.19 66.03
N ILE A 702 7.78 -7.26 66.93
CA ILE A 702 8.23 -5.90 66.59
C ILE A 702 9.67 -5.77 67.05
N SER A 703 10.63 -5.60 66.13
CA SER A 703 12.06 -5.65 66.48
C SER A 703 12.94 -4.63 65.75
N GLY A 704 14.04 -4.26 66.39
CA GLY A 704 15.13 -3.44 65.85
C GLY A 704 16.12 -3.09 66.95
N ASN A 705 17.29 -2.53 66.61
CA ASN A 705 18.25 -2.02 67.61
C ASN A 705 17.60 -1.00 68.55
N LYS A 706 16.66 -0.21 68.03
CA LYS A 706 15.79 0.66 68.79
C LYS A 706 14.34 0.44 68.37
N VAL A 707 13.46 0.16 69.33
CA VAL A 707 12.01 0.06 69.09
C VAL A 707 11.32 1.23 69.78
N ILE A 708 10.45 1.93 69.04
CA ILE A 708 9.64 3.05 69.53
C ILE A 708 8.18 2.74 69.18
N VAL A 709 7.31 2.60 70.18
CA VAL A 709 5.87 2.38 69.98
C VAL A 709 5.11 3.52 70.65
N ASN A 710 4.45 4.34 69.85
CA ASN A 710 3.64 5.47 70.29
C ASN A 710 2.16 5.14 70.10
N ALA A 711 1.51 4.66 71.16
CA ALA A 711 0.06 4.53 71.19
C ALA A 711 -0.57 5.90 71.47
N ILE A 712 -1.25 6.49 70.49
CA ILE A 712 -1.92 7.79 70.67
C ILE A 712 -3.34 7.53 71.16
N GLN A 713 -3.59 7.64 72.47
CA GLN A 713 -4.96 7.70 72.98
C GLN A 713 -5.62 8.97 72.43
N LYS A 714 -6.57 8.81 71.51
CA LYS A 714 -7.52 9.90 71.18
C LYS A 714 -8.47 9.99 72.37
N ASN A 715 -8.37 11.08 73.13
CA ASN A 715 -9.43 11.51 74.05
C ASN A 715 -10.71 11.86 73.28
#